data_AF-A0A497SHI4-F1
#
_entry.id   AF-A0A497SHI4-F1
#
_cell.length_a   1.000
_cell.length_b   1.000
_cell.length_c   1.000
_cell.angle_alpha   90.00
_cell.angle_beta   90.00
_cell.angle_gamma   90.00
#
_symmetry.space_group_name_H-M   'P 1'
#
loop_
_entity.id
_entity.type
_entity.pdbx_description
1 polymer ?
#
loop_
_entity_poly.entity_id
_entity_poly.type
_entity_poly.pdbx_seq_one_letter_code
_entity_poly.pdbx_strand_id
1 'polypeptide(L)'
;MSETKLVEGFKRWPSDAGVTFEGFEEIHLKSREIVRKKLEDFIKYCLDSKKPAIRVLLGEWGEGKTDAFARYIKPKVEAEKNYAFLVSASTLSNAYNPESRGIYKLLTSTTLSASKFIAALFHAIKEENRVEKISDCKSYQDAEGYILDCLNGLLGPNKDRKIFVFIDEFEELLLEKGAKLKEIISGIKETINGRFTPIDENGEYAGCLHLIIAATPDAYYRLQVTEDTALIFGGLGRRAGVIELPAVRKAEGIEFLLALLKYAYTNNLPKELPIEDLGIFHTLYRIAQGNPGNMVSLFTRLFSSAKHNDKIAVINEQKLPQFLRGEKIFIYGGSAPCLESEVFDRIIRTLGEQRTKELGEACVRIFEKLTASIKPFSEEKLSTFTRYSTVSNIVSIINNELRSREKIERAVIKVAPLNEEKTIDDVKKAFREFIKVKRDHEKYIKIDNFACSLEEFVDMITFFDLDQNRGIVTRIFLPTDRNNLQHFFEGISEDRSIELENIIRRRKLCKDERYYLISETLLSQIFPSPVPRELEFIRNREKRMKLWRDVTKNLSDYYERYMPRAFVDLLKRSGIFYLEIKEMTLPQNIEVAEVRFNDVNFNAMFYSVNGDVKSEDIEDISKKLTSLRPIHCVFLLFTGDITEEAKEKIINKELGPEGENKIIEVKLHPTLAKRVISIYMAEKRMTEDISSDLLDGIIENTVTIDLDLKNKMEEWLEIQEAKGLAIIDIPLESTSNLRLFADTQKFYINFLGKEMSPEEVFDKNQRIMKFIKPEAKKVALIPDIEKPAFLRISIDLERNGFLKRKNGKLIVKKHPVEERILDILKKEKKIVKEDLLKYFIVRNRRYLTDVFVPILEYKGIIQGKGPYYSLTDERELISDVEHNYGRFLRICEREEWKNFGFVLMTKEKGYRFFSPTEFKSFLETLYKEIQQIKGLENELVLQKLSLLQKLLSHFFEEYYPLIKQAIEAKDEIFSKMKNLRT
;
A
#
# COMPACT_ATOMS: atom_id res chain seq x y z
N MET A 1 15.02 -26.50 46.77
CA MET A 1 14.85 -27.41 45.63
C MET A 1 13.73 -28.35 45.97
N SER A 2 12.52 -28.09 45.48
CA SER A 2 11.39 -29.03 45.64
C SER A 2 11.63 -30.23 44.75
N GLU A 3 11.47 -31.45 45.27
CA GLU A 3 11.49 -32.67 44.47
C GLU A 3 10.54 -32.53 43.27
N THR A 4 11.05 -32.81 42.08
CA THR A 4 10.24 -32.80 40.86
C THR A 4 9.19 -33.90 40.96
N LYS A 5 7.93 -33.51 41.20
CA LYS A 5 6.80 -34.44 41.25
C LYS A 5 6.61 -35.13 39.89
N LEU A 6 6.57 -36.46 39.89
CA LEU A 6 6.44 -37.31 38.71
C LEU A 6 5.12 -38.08 38.73
N VAL A 7 4.43 -38.16 37.59
CA VAL A 7 3.19 -38.93 37.39
C VAL A 7 3.35 -39.96 36.27
N GLU A 8 2.35 -40.82 36.08
CA GLU A 8 2.31 -41.79 34.98
C GLU A 8 2.50 -41.11 33.62
N GLY A 9 3.34 -41.68 32.76
CA GLY A 9 3.58 -41.15 31.42
C GLY A 9 2.39 -41.33 30.46
N PHE A 10 2.43 -40.62 29.34
CA PHE A 10 1.40 -40.74 28.30
C PHE A 10 1.41 -42.13 27.65
N LYS A 11 0.21 -42.69 27.46
CA LYS A 11 -0.01 -43.96 26.78
C LYS A 11 0.00 -43.81 25.25
N ARG A 12 -0.41 -42.63 24.77
CA ARG A 12 -0.30 -42.22 23.37
C ARG A 12 0.07 -40.74 23.28
N TRP A 13 0.85 -40.38 22.27
CA TRP A 13 1.27 -39.00 22.04
C TRP A 13 0.44 -38.38 20.92
N PRO A 14 -0.05 -37.15 21.09
CA PRO A 14 -0.54 -36.34 19.97
C PRO A 14 0.55 -36.18 18.90
N SER A 15 0.17 -36.20 17.63
CA SER A 15 1.08 -35.86 16.54
C SER A 15 1.45 -34.36 16.63
N ASP A 16 2.73 -34.05 16.53
CA ASP A 16 3.21 -32.67 16.38
C ASP A 16 3.02 -32.15 14.94
N ALA A 17 2.94 -33.06 13.95
CA ALA A 17 2.59 -32.70 12.58
C ALA A 17 1.11 -32.31 12.53
N GLY A 18 0.84 -31.02 12.36
CA GLY A 18 -0.49 -30.39 12.39
C GLY A 18 -1.42 -30.73 11.23
N VAL A 19 -1.31 -31.94 10.67
CA VAL A 19 -1.95 -32.30 9.40
C VAL A 19 -3.33 -32.92 9.60
N THR A 20 -3.67 -33.50 10.74
CA THR A 20 -5.04 -33.98 11.01
C THR A 20 -5.21 -34.16 12.51
N PHE A 21 -6.38 -33.83 13.09
CA PHE A 21 -6.72 -34.35 14.43
C PHE A 21 -7.14 -35.83 14.32
N GLU A 22 -6.50 -36.59 13.43
CA GLU A 22 -6.71 -38.02 13.26
C GLU A 22 -6.27 -38.74 14.53
N GLY A 23 -7.17 -39.58 15.05
CA GLY A 23 -7.04 -40.28 16.32
C GLY A 23 -7.89 -39.70 17.45
N PHE A 24 -8.22 -38.41 17.42
CA PHE A 24 -9.04 -37.76 18.46
C PHE A 24 -10.55 -37.94 18.19
N GLU A 25 -10.99 -39.19 18.05
CA GLU A 25 -12.35 -39.56 17.63
C GLU A 25 -13.45 -38.90 18.50
N GLU A 26 -13.16 -38.66 19.78
CA GLU A 26 -14.12 -38.12 20.75
C GLU A 26 -14.01 -36.60 20.99
N ILE A 27 -13.07 -35.90 20.35
CA ILE A 27 -12.86 -34.46 20.58
C ILE A 27 -13.67 -33.63 19.60
N HIS A 28 -14.66 -32.88 20.08
CA HIS A 28 -15.50 -32.01 19.25
C HIS A 28 -15.28 -30.53 19.56
N LEU A 29 -14.96 -29.76 18.51
CA LEU A 29 -14.84 -28.30 18.57
C LEU A 29 -16.19 -27.66 18.19
N LYS A 30 -16.83 -26.96 19.14
CA LYS A 30 -18.12 -26.26 18.94
C LYS A 30 -18.09 -25.28 17.76
N SER A 31 -16.98 -24.55 17.59
CA SER A 31 -16.79 -23.61 16.47
C SER A 31 -16.76 -24.30 15.11
N ARG A 32 -16.37 -25.58 15.07
CA ARG A 32 -16.34 -26.40 13.86
C ARG A 32 -17.71 -26.98 13.51
N GLU A 33 -18.70 -26.88 14.40
CA GLU A 33 -20.06 -27.39 14.15
C GLU A 33 -20.78 -26.59 13.04
N ILE A 34 -20.58 -25.28 13.00
CA ILE A 34 -21.11 -24.43 11.93
C ILE A 34 -20.44 -24.78 10.59
N VAL A 35 -19.13 -25.06 10.62
CA VAL A 35 -18.37 -25.49 9.44
C VAL A 35 -18.83 -26.86 8.96
N ARG A 36 -18.98 -27.83 9.88
CA ARG A 36 -19.55 -29.16 9.63
C ARG A 36 -20.90 -29.04 8.95
N LYS A 37 -21.83 -28.26 9.50
CA LYS A 37 -23.16 -28.06 8.92
C LYS A 37 -23.09 -27.48 7.50
N LYS A 38 -22.25 -26.45 7.26
CA LYS A 38 -22.06 -25.87 5.92
C LYS A 38 -21.46 -26.88 4.92
N LEU A 39 -20.53 -27.73 5.36
CA LEU A 39 -19.95 -28.79 4.54
C LEU A 39 -20.98 -29.89 4.24
N GLU A 40 -21.78 -30.28 5.22
CA GLU A 40 -22.86 -31.26 5.05
C GLU A 40 -23.96 -30.75 4.12
N ASP A 41 -24.36 -29.49 4.26
CA ASP A 41 -25.31 -28.83 3.36
C ASP A 41 -24.78 -28.81 1.92
N PHE A 42 -23.47 -28.59 1.75
CA PHE A 42 -22.81 -28.67 0.44
C PHE A 42 -22.76 -30.10 -0.10
N ILE A 43 -22.39 -31.09 0.71
CA ILE A 43 -22.39 -32.50 0.31
C ILE A 43 -23.79 -32.91 -0.14
N LYS A 44 -24.82 -32.58 0.63
CA LYS A 44 -26.22 -32.85 0.28
C LYS A 44 -26.62 -32.19 -1.04
N TYR A 45 -26.26 -30.92 -1.24
CA TYR A 45 -26.47 -30.24 -2.52
C TYR A 45 -25.79 -31.00 -3.68
N CYS A 46 -24.58 -31.50 -3.48
CA CYS A 46 -23.83 -32.24 -4.50
C CYS A 46 -24.47 -33.59 -4.86
N LEU A 47 -25.06 -34.31 -3.90
CA LEU A 47 -25.76 -35.58 -4.16
C LEU A 47 -26.91 -35.40 -5.16
N ASP A 48 -27.67 -34.32 -5.01
CA ASP A 48 -28.80 -33.99 -5.89
C ASP A 48 -28.36 -33.28 -7.18
N SER A 49 -27.11 -32.81 -7.24
CA SER A 49 -26.58 -32.05 -8.37
C SER A 49 -26.27 -32.95 -9.56
N LYS A 50 -26.74 -32.53 -10.74
CA LYS A 50 -26.36 -33.11 -12.03
C LYS A 50 -25.13 -32.45 -12.65
N LYS A 51 -24.54 -31.46 -11.97
CA LYS A 51 -23.33 -30.75 -12.42
C LYS A 51 -22.21 -30.83 -11.39
N PRO A 52 -20.95 -30.77 -11.83
CA PRO A 52 -19.82 -30.58 -10.92
C PRO A 52 -19.99 -29.32 -10.08
N ALA A 53 -19.61 -29.40 -8.81
CA ALA A 53 -19.75 -28.31 -7.85
C ALA A 53 -18.45 -28.13 -7.06
N ILE A 54 -18.25 -26.92 -6.54
CA ILE A 54 -17.03 -26.55 -5.83
C ILE A 54 -17.34 -25.68 -4.61
N ARG A 55 -16.56 -25.84 -3.53
CA ARG A 55 -16.50 -24.93 -2.37
C ARG A 55 -15.06 -24.62 -1.98
N VAL A 56 -14.82 -23.42 -1.47
CA VAL A 56 -13.52 -23.03 -0.88
C VAL A 56 -13.62 -23.04 0.63
N LEU A 57 -12.72 -23.76 1.31
CA LEU A 57 -12.53 -23.78 2.75
C LEU A 57 -11.35 -22.85 3.10
N LEU A 58 -11.65 -21.68 3.66
CA LEU A 58 -10.63 -20.69 4.03
C LEU A 58 -10.27 -20.78 5.51
N GLY A 59 -8.98 -20.78 5.80
CA GLY A 59 -8.45 -20.70 7.15
C GLY A 59 -6.93 -20.53 7.15
N GLU A 60 -6.39 -19.98 8.22
CA GLU A 60 -4.94 -19.88 8.42
C GLU A 60 -4.27 -21.26 8.57
N TRP A 61 -2.94 -21.27 8.51
CA TRP A 61 -2.14 -22.45 8.85
C TRP A 61 -2.48 -22.93 10.26
N GLY A 62 -2.76 -24.23 10.42
CA GLY A 62 -3.10 -24.83 11.71
C GLY A 62 -4.55 -24.64 12.19
N GLU A 63 -5.44 -24.03 11.41
CA GLU A 63 -6.86 -23.88 11.81
C GLU A 63 -7.72 -25.15 11.60
N GLY A 64 -7.15 -26.20 11.00
CA GLY A 64 -7.82 -27.49 10.80
C GLY A 64 -8.55 -27.62 9.46
N LYS A 65 -7.98 -27.07 8.37
CA LYS A 65 -8.50 -27.26 7.00
C LYS A 65 -8.50 -28.74 6.61
N THR A 66 -7.35 -29.39 6.71
CA THR A 66 -7.14 -30.81 6.44
C THR A 66 -7.93 -31.71 7.40
N ASP A 67 -8.05 -31.33 8.69
CA ASP A 67 -8.89 -32.07 9.64
C ASP A 67 -10.37 -32.07 9.24
N ALA A 68 -10.88 -30.97 8.70
CA ALA A 68 -12.26 -30.91 8.25
C ALA A 68 -12.56 -31.97 7.17
N PHE A 69 -11.58 -32.32 6.34
CA PHE A 69 -11.69 -33.42 5.40
C PHE A 69 -11.81 -34.77 6.10
N ALA A 70 -10.83 -35.11 6.95
CA ALA A 70 -10.78 -36.40 7.62
C ALA A 70 -11.99 -36.65 8.54
N ARG A 71 -12.48 -35.59 9.20
CA ARG A 71 -13.51 -35.68 10.25
C ARG A 71 -14.94 -35.52 9.75
N TYR A 72 -15.17 -34.59 8.80
CA TYR A 72 -16.53 -34.24 8.38
C TYR A 72 -16.83 -34.68 6.95
N ILE A 73 -15.89 -34.48 6.02
CA ILE A 73 -16.15 -34.73 4.60
C ILE A 73 -16.10 -36.23 4.31
N LYS A 74 -14.95 -36.87 4.56
CA LYS A 74 -14.73 -38.27 4.20
C LYS A 74 -15.76 -39.22 4.85
N PRO A 75 -16.00 -39.17 6.18
CA PRO A 75 -16.94 -40.08 6.82
C PRO A 75 -18.38 -39.91 6.31
N LYS A 76 -18.81 -38.66 6.08
CA LYS A 76 -20.17 -38.35 5.59
C LYS A 76 -20.37 -38.86 4.16
N VAL A 77 -19.40 -38.63 3.29
CA VAL A 77 -19.43 -39.05 1.88
C VAL A 77 -19.41 -40.58 1.79
N GLU A 78 -18.51 -41.25 2.51
CA GLU A 78 -18.39 -42.71 2.48
C GLU A 78 -19.60 -43.42 3.12
N ALA A 79 -20.22 -42.84 4.14
CA ALA A 79 -21.47 -43.37 4.74
C ALA A 79 -22.62 -43.42 3.72
N GLU A 80 -22.62 -42.53 2.75
CA GLU A 80 -23.59 -42.50 1.64
C GLU A 80 -23.12 -43.34 0.43
N LYS A 81 -22.08 -44.16 0.62
CA LYS A 81 -21.47 -45.06 -0.38
C LYS A 81 -20.85 -44.33 -1.58
N ASN A 82 -20.43 -43.09 -1.37
CA ASN A 82 -19.70 -42.26 -2.33
C ASN A 82 -18.18 -42.31 -2.05
N TYR A 83 -17.37 -41.69 -2.90
CA TYR A 83 -15.91 -41.65 -2.75
C TYR A 83 -15.43 -40.27 -2.29
N ALA A 84 -14.49 -40.23 -1.33
CA ALA A 84 -13.81 -39.03 -0.91
C ALA A 84 -12.29 -39.22 -0.99
N PHE A 85 -11.61 -38.33 -1.71
CA PHE A 85 -10.16 -38.38 -1.89
C PHE A 85 -9.52 -37.06 -1.44
N LEU A 86 -8.33 -37.17 -0.85
CA LEU A 86 -7.47 -36.03 -0.53
C LEU A 86 -6.32 -35.99 -1.52
N VAL A 87 -6.01 -34.78 -2.00
CA VAL A 87 -4.91 -34.50 -2.92
C VAL A 87 -4.24 -33.20 -2.50
N SER A 88 -2.92 -33.18 -2.39
CA SER A 88 -2.17 -31.93 -2.23
C SER A 88 -2.11 -31.15 -3.55
N ALA A 89 -2.15 -29.83 -3.45
CA ALA A 89 -1.98 -28.95 -4.59
C ALA A 89 -0.63 -29.16 -5.31
N SER A 90 0.46 -29.44 -4.59
CA SER A 90 1.76 -29.75 -5.17
C SER A 90 1.77 -31.03 -6.00
N THR A 91 1.15 -32.13 -5.55
CA THR A 91 1.05 -33.35 -6.38
C THR A 91 0.26 -33.10 -7.65
N LEU A 92 -0.88 -32.40 -7.55
CA LEU A 92 -1.65 -32.00 -8.73
C LEU A 92 -0.81 -31.15 -9.69
N SER A 93 -0.04 -30.20 -9.15
CA SER A 93 0.89 -29.36 -9.90
C SER A 93 1.94 -30.21 -10.63
N ASN A 94 2.55 -31.18 -9.96
CA ASN A 94 3.61 -32.02 -10.51
C ASN A 94 3.16 -32.85 -11.73
N ALA A 95 1.87 -33.15 -11.86
CA ALA A 95 1.33 -33.81 -13.05
C ALA A 95 1.52 -33.00 -14.34
N TYR A 96 1.63 -31.67 -14.24
CA TYR A 96 1.86 -30.76 -15.37
C TYR A 96 3.34 -30.58 -15.71
N ASN A 97 4.26 -31.18 -14.95
CA ASN A 97 5.68 -31.10 -15.25
C ASN A 97 6.04 -32.04 -16.43
N PRO A 98 6.85 -31.60 -17.40
CA PRO A 98 7.30 -32.45 -18.51
C PRO A 98 8.05 -33.72 -18.08
N GLU A 99 8.64 -33.71 -16.89
CA GLU A 99 9.34 -34.84 -16.29
C GLU A 99 8.38 -36.01 -15.95
N SER A 100 7.09 -35.71 -15.74
CA SER A 100 6.02 -36.67 -15.46
C SER A 100 5.54 -37.36 -16.76
N ARG A 101 6.47 -38.01 -17.48
CA ARG A 101 6.33 -38.47 -18.89
C ARG A 101 5.02 -39.22 -19.21
N GLY A 102 4.49 -40.02 -18.28
CA GLY A 102 3.25 -40.78 -18.48
C GLY A 102 2.02 -39.89 -18.56
N ILE A 103 1.75 -39.13 -17.49
CA ILE A 103 0.60 -38.24 -17.42
C ILE A 103 0.74 -37.04 -18.37
N TYR A 104 1.95 -36.48 -18.51
CA TYR A 104 2.19 -35.33 -19.39
C TYR A 104 1.85 -35.63 -20.86
N LYS A 105 2.11 -36.87 -21.32
CA LYS A 105 1.68 -37.34 -22.65
C LYS A 105 0.16 -37.29 -22.82
N LEU A 106 -0.60 -37.66 -21.78
CA LEU A 106 -2.06 -37.56 -21.81
C LEU A 106 -2.53 -36.10 -21.77
N LEU A 107 -1.93 -35.26 -20.92
CA LEU A 107 -2.28 -33.83 -20.87
C LEU A 107 -2.06 -33.13 -22.21
N THR A 108 -1.04 -33.54 -22.97
CA THR A 108 -0.74 -33.00 -24.31
C THR A 108 -1.58 -33.62 -25.43
N SER A 109 -2.35 -34.68 -25.17
CA SER A 109 -3.24 -35.32 -26.15
C SER A 109 -4.55 -34.56 -26.39
N THR A 110 -4.88 -33.59 -25.54
CA THR A 110 -6.14 -32.83 -25.60
C THR A 110 -5.90 -31.34 -25.45
N THR A 111 -6.72 -30.52 -26.11
CA THR A 111 -6.72 -29.06 -25.94
C THR A 111 -7.67 -28.59 -24.85
N LEU A 112 -8.56 -29.47 -24.36
CA LEU A 112 -9.59 -29.13 -23.38
C LEU A 112 -8.98 -29.05 -21.96
N SER A 113 -8.99 -27.87 -21.34
CA SER A 113 -8.40 -27.69 -19.99
C SER A 113 -9.13 -28.53 -18.94
N ALA A 114 -10.45 -28.71 -19.08
CA ALA A 114 -11.19 -29.63 -18.19
C ALA A 114 -10.64 -31.06 -18.24
N SER A 115 -10.39 -31.63 -19.42
CA SER A 115 -9.82 -32.98 -19.56
C SER A 115 -8.41 -33.06 -18.98
N LYS A 116 -7.56 -32.05 -19.23
CA LYS A 116 -6.22 -31.99 -18.63
C LYS A 116 -6.30 -32.01 -17.10
N PHE A 117 -7.15 -31.17 -16.53
CA PHE A 117 -7.32 -31.11 -15.09
C PHE A 117 -7.87 -32.42 -14.51
N ILE A 118 -8.91 -33.01 -15.09
CA ILE A 118 -9.48 -34.26 -14.57
C ILE A 118 -8.49 -35.42 -14.68
N ALA A 119 -7.73 -35.52 -15.78
CA ALA A 119 -6.67 -36.52 -15.92
C ALA A 119 -5.56 -36.34 -14.88
N ALA A 120 -5.08 -35.10 -14.70
CA ALA A 120 -4.10 -34.77 -13.66
C ALA A 120 -4.64 -35.07 -12.25
N LEU A 121 -5.91 -34.80 -12.01
CA LEU A 121 -6.59 -35.07 -10.74
C LEU A 121 -6.65 -36.56 -10.44
N PHE A 122 -7.07 -37.41 -11.40
CA PHE A 122 -7.09 -38.86 -11.19
C PHE A 122 -5.69 -39.45 -11.01
N HIS A 123 -4.70 -38.92 -11.73
CA HIS A 123 -3.31 -39.29 -11.51
C HIS A 123 -2.86 -38.95 -10.08
N ALA A 124 -3.13 -37.73 -9.61
CA ALA A 124 -2.79 -37.30 -8.26
C ALA A 124 -3.53 -38.11 -7.18
N ILE A 125 -4.82 -38.43 -7.39
CA ILE A 125 -5.57 -39.33 -6.50
C ILE A 125 -4.89 -40.70 -6.43
N LYS A 126 -4.47 -41.26 -7.57
CA LYS A 126 -3.79 -42.56 -7.61
C LYS A 126 -2.46 -42.53 -6.86
N GLU A 127 -1.67 -41.47 -7.02
CA GLU A 127 -0.38 -41.34 -6.34
C GLU A 127 -0.54 -41.23 -4.81
N GLU A 128 -1.46 -40.40 -4.34
CA GLU A 128 -1.63 -40.15 -2.90
C GLU A 128 -2.46 -41.22 -2.19
N ASN A 129 -3.50 -41.74 -2.85
CA ASN A 129 -4.47 -42.64 -2.21
C ASN A 129 -4.30 -44.12 -2.62
N ARG A 130 -3.42 -44.43 -3.58
CA ARG A 130 -3.11 -45.80 -4.07
C ARG A 130 -4.35 -46.62 -4.45
N VAL A 131 -5.33 -45.97 -5.08
CA VAL A 131 -6.61 -46.59 -5.43
C VAL A 131 -6.44 -47.53 -6.63
N GLU A 132 -6.60 -48.85 -6.42
CA GLU A 132 -6.47 -49.86 -7.49
C GLU A 132 -7.47 -49.66 -8.64
N LYS A 133 -8.65 -49.14 -8.34
CA LYS A 133 -9.72 -48.86 -9.32
C LYS A 133 -9.39 -47.71 -10.29
N ILE A 134 -8.35 -46.94 -10.01
CA ILE A 134 -7.86 -45.89 -10.91
C ILE A 134 -6.71 -46.48 -11.72
N SER A 135 -6.86 -46.52 -13.03
CA SER A 135 -5.91 -47.16 -13.95
C SER A 135 -4.56 -46.41 -14.03
N ASP A 136 -3.50 -47.08 -14.48
CA ASP A 136 -2.20 -46.42 -14.70
C ASP A 136 -2.22 -45.64 -16.02
N CYS A 137 -1.97 -44.33 -15.93
CA CYS A 137 -1.91 -43.41 -17.06
C CYS A 137 -1.00 -43.90 -18.21
N LYS A 138 0.04 -44.69 -17.94
CA LYS A 138 0.99 -45.17 -18.95
C LYS A 138 0.36 -46.08 -20.02
N SER A 139 -0.78 -46.67 -19.73
CA SER A 139 -1.45 -47.63 -20.62
C SER A 139 -2.38 -46.96 -21.66
N TYR A 140 -2.53 -45.63 -21.62
CA TYR A 140 -3.50 -44.89 -22.42
C TYR A 140 -2.81 -44.03 -23.47
N GLN A 141 -3.49 -43.80 -24.59
CA GLN A 141 -2.98 -42.93 -25.66
C GLN A 141 -3.52 -41.49 -25.55
N ASP A 142 -4.71 -41.32 -24.98
CA ASP A 142 -5.38 -40.03 -24.84
C ASP A 142 -6.01 -39.85 -23.45
N ALA A 143 -6.22 -38.58 -23.07
CA ALA A 143 -6.75 -38.20 -21.76
C ALA A 143 -8.21 -38.62 -21.56
N GLU A 144 -9.04 -38.59 -22.60
CA GLU A 144 -10.47 -38.87 -22.47
C GLU A 144 -10.71 -40.35 -22.16
N GLY A 145 -10.05 -41.26 -22.88
CA GLY A 145 -10.07 -42.69 -22.62
C GLY A 145 -9.56 -43.03 -21.21
N TYR A 146 -8.50 -42.35 -20.75
CA TYR A 146 -8.01 -42.50 -19.38
C TYR A 146 -9.06 -42.06 -18.34
N ILE A 147 -9.68 -40.89 -18.51
CA ILE A 147 -10.68 -40.34 -17.59
C ILE A 147 -11.92 -41.25 -17.53
N LEU A 148 -12.45 -41.66 -18.69
CA LEU A 148 -13.63 -42.52 -18.78
C LEU A 148 -13.38 -43.88 -18.12
N ASP A 149 -12.20 -44.47 -18.32
CA ASP A 149 -11.85 -45.73 -17.67
C ASP A 149 -11.71 -45.57 -16.16
N CYS A 150 -11.12 -44.46 -15.67
CA CYS A 150 -11.08 -44.17 -14.23
C CYS A 150 -12.47 -43.97 -13.63
N LEU A 151 -13.37 -43.25 -14.32
CA LEU A 151 -14.77 -43.07 -13.92
C LEU A 151 -15.51 -44.41 -13.89
N ASN A 152 -15.35 -45.23 -14.93
CA ASN A 152 -15.94 -46.56 -15.00
C ASN A 152 -15.38 -47.51 -13.92
N GLY A 153 -14.08 -47.45 -13.62
CA GLY A 153 -13.45 -48.22 -12.57
C GLY A 153 -13.99 -47.87 -11.18
N LEU A 154 -14.25 -46.59 -10.90
CA LEU A 154 -14.79 -46.12 -9.63
C LEU A 154 -16.31 -46.35 -9.51
N LEU A 155 -17.08 -45.94 -10.51
CA LEU A 155 -18.54 -45.88 -10.48
C LEU A 155 -19.19 -47.17 -11.00
N GLY A 156 -18.56 -47.82 -11.98
CA GLY A 156 -19.05 -49.03 -12.64
C GLY A 156 -20.51 -48.89 -13.08
N PRO A 157 -21.38 -49.88 -12.80
CA PRO A 157 -22.80 -49.79 -13.15
C PRO A 157 -23.59 -48.78 -12.29
N ASN A 158 -23.04 -48.33 -11.16
CA ASN A 158 -23.71 -47.42 -10.23
C ASN A 158 -23.28 -45.97 -10.47
N LYS A 159 -23.83 -45.39 -11.54
CA LYS A 159 -23.49 -44.04 -12.01
C LYS A 159 -24.04 -42.91 -11.12
N ASP A 160 -24.90 -43.23 -10.16
CA ASP A 160 -25.44 -42.26 -9.21
C ASP A 160 -24.44 -41.92 -8.09
N ARG A 161 -23.37 -42.71 -7.94
CA ARG A 161 -22.31 -42.43 -6.95
C ARG A 161 -21.55 -41.15 -7.30
N LYS A 162 -21.12 -40.46 -6.25
CA LYS A 162 -20.39 -39.20 -6.31
C LYS A 162 -18.94 -39.38 -5.87
N ILE A 163 -18.06 -38.53 -6.39
CA ILE A 163 -16.63 -38.45 -6.11
C ILE A 163 -16.37 -37.04 -5.60
N PHE A 164 -15.94 -36.92 -4.35
CA PHE A 164 -15.53 -35.69 -3.73
C PHE A 164 -14.01 -35.66 -3.66
N VAL A 165 -13.39 -34.61 -4.19
CA VAL A 165 -11.94 -34.43 -4.13
C VAL A 165 -11.62 -33.17 -3.33
N PHE A 166 -10.89 -33.36 -2.25
CA PHE A 166 -10.38 -32.29 -1.41
C PHE A 166 -8.95 -31.94 -1.85
N ILE A 167 -8.76 -30.73 -2.35
CA ILE A 167 -7.46 -30.22 -2.78
C ILE A 167 -6.91 -29.36 -1.64
N ASP A 168 -5.87 -29.85 -0.97
CA ASP A 168 -5.24 -29.20 0.17
C ASP A 168 -4.08 -28.29 -0.24
N GLU A 169 -3.72 -27.36 0.65
CA GLU A 169 -2.57 -26.44 0.51
C GLU A 169 -2.54 -25.70 -0.84
N PHE A 170 -3.69 -25.19 -1.29
CA PHE A 170 -3.83 -24.56 -2.60
C PHE A 170 -2.91 -23.33 -2.80
N GLU A 171 -2.47 -22.71 -1.71
CA GLU A 171 -1.40 -21.70 -1.69
C GLU A 171 -0.10 -22.14 -2.37
N GLU A 172 0.25 -23.43 -2.38
CA GLU A 172 1.48 -23.92 -3.00
C GLU A 172 1.50 -23.70 -4.52
N LEU A 173 0.32 -23.66 -5.17
CA LEU A 173 0.24 -23.38 -6.60
C LEU A 173 0.72 -21.96 -6.95
N LEU A 174 0.74 -21.04 -5.99
CA LEU A 174 1.22 -19.67 -6.20
C LEU A 174 2.75 -19.59 -6.35
N LEU A 175 3.48 -20.67 -6.04
CA LEU A 175 4.92 -20.78 -6.24
C LEU A 175 5.28 -21.16 -7.68
N GLU A 176 4.30 -21.63 -8.46
CA GLU A 176 4.48 -22.10 -9.82
C GLU A 176 4.48 -20.95 -10.84
N LYS A 177 5.20 -21.12 -11.96
CA LYS A 177 5.19 -20.13 -13.06
C LYS A 177 3.78 -19.95 -13.63
N GLY A 178 3.40 -18.71 -13.94
CA GLY A 178 2.02 -18.30 -14.25
C GLY A 178 1.25 -19.17 -15.25
N ALA A 179 1.92 -19.71 -16.29
CA ALA A 179 1.27 -20.57 -17.28
C ALA A 179 0.65 -21.86 -16.70
N LYS A 180 1.34 -22.50 -15.74
CA LYS A 180 0.91 -23.76 -15.13
C LYS A 180 -0.24 -23.55 -14.16
N LEU A 181 -0.12 -22.54 -13.30
CA LEU A 181 -1.19 -22.10 -12.40
C LEU A 181 -2.48 -21.77 -13.19
N LYS A 182 -2.34 -21.02 -14.29
CA LYS A 182 -3.45 -20.66 -15.18
C LYS A 182 -4.14 -21.89 -15.78
N GLU A 183 -3.36 -22.87 -16.23
CA GLU A 183 -3.90 -24.11 -16.82
C GLU A 183 -4.73 -24.92 -15.81
N ILE A 184 -4.23 -25.07 -14.58
CA ILE A 184 -4.94 -25.77 -13.49
C ILE A 184 -6.25 -25.07 -13.14
N ILE A 185 -6.22 -23.75 -12.90
CA ILE A 185 -7.42 -22.98 -12.53
C ILE A 185 -8.41 -22.95 -13.70
N SER A 186 -7.93 -22.81 -14.94
CA SER A 186 -8.78 -22.90 -16.14
C SER A 186 -9.47 -24.26 -16.21
N GLY A 187 -8.74 -25.34 -15.97
CA GLY A 187 -9.30 -26.69 -15.95
C GLY A 187 -10.35 -26.90 -14.87
N ILE A 188 -10.14 -26.36 -13.65
CA ILE A 188 -11.18 -26.33 -12.60
C ILE A 188 -12.42 -25.58 -13.08
N LYS A 189 -12.25 -24.36 -13.62
CA LYS A 189 -13.36 -23.52 -14.11
C LYS A 189 -14.14 -24.22 -15.23
N GLU A 190 -13.46 -24.79 -16.21
CA GLU A 190 -14.09 -25.48 -17.32
C GLU A 190 -14.83 -26.74 -16.89
N THR A 191 -14.28 -27.48 -15.92
CA THR A 191 -14.94 -28.64 -15.29
C THR A 191 -16.27 -28.23 -14.64
N ILE A 192 -16.26 -27.17 -13.83
CA ILE A 192 -17.47 -26.64 -13.17
C ILE A 192 -18.44 -26.00 -14.17
N ASN A 193 -17.97 -25.54 -15.33
CA ASN A 193 -18.80 -25.02 -16.42
C ASN A 193 -19.43 -26.12 -17.30
N GLY A 194 -19.15 -27.40 -17.03
CA GLY A 194 -19.68 -28.50 -17.83
C GLY A 194 -19.01 -28.66 -19.20
N ARG A 195 -17.78 -28.16 -19.38
CA ARG A 195 -17.06 -28.30 -20.67
C ARG A 195 -16.63 -29.73 -20.97
N PHE A 196 -16.42 -30.55 -19.93
CA PHE A 196 -16.24 -31.99 -20.09
C PHE A 196 -17.62 -32.67 -20.01
N THR A 197 -18.24 -32.88 -21.17
CA THR A 197 -19.62 -33.38 -21.30
C THR A 197 -19.93 -34.65 -20.52
N PRO A 198 -19.03 -35.66 -20.40
CA PRO A 198 -19.36 -36.92 -19.73
C PRO A 198 -19.81 -36.78 -18.26
N ILE A 199 -19.38 -35.73 -17.55
CA ILE A 199 -19.76 -35.48 -16.15
C ILE A 199 -20.75 -34.31 -15.95
N ASP A 200 -21.19 -33.66 -17.04
CA ASP A 200 -22.17 -32.57 -17.00
C ASP A 200 -23.62 -33.11 -17.03
N GLU A 201 -24.63 -32.24 -16.94
CA GLU A 201 -26.05 -32.59 -16.71
C GLU A 201 -26.68 -33.59 -17.70
N ASN A 202 -26.11 -33.74 -18.90
CA ASN A 202 -26.54 -34.70 -19.93
C ASN A 202 -25.51 -35.81 -20.20
N GLY A 203 -24.45 -35.89 -19.41
CA GLY A 203 -23.38 -36.86 -19.55
C GLY A 203 -23.72 -38.22 -18.95
N GLU A 204 -22.99 -39.24 -19.36
CA GLU A 204 -23.12 -40.61 -18.82
C GLU A 204 -22.88 -40.67 -17.31
N TYR A 205 -21.99 -39.82 -16.79
CA TYR A 205 -21.59 -39.72 -15.39
C TYR A 205 -22.03 -38.37 -14.78
N ALA A 206 -23.22 -37.90 -15.14
CA ALA A 206 -23.73 -36.57 -14.78
C ALA A 206 -23.59 -36.24 -13.29
N GLY A 207 -22.88 -35.14 -13.02
CA GLY A 207 -22.65 -34.61 -11.69
C GLY A 207 -21.90 -35.55 -10.77
N CYS A 208 -21.04 -36.45 -11.27
CA CYS A 208 -20.34 -37.41 -10.42
C CYS A 208 -19.11 -36.85 -9.69
N LEU A 209 -18.57 -35.68 -10.08
CA LEU A 209 -17.32 -35.13 -9.55
C LEU A 209 -17.56 -33.77 -8.86
N HIS A 210 -17.12 -33.62 -7.62
CA HIS A 210 -17.21 -32.37 -6.84
C HIS A 210 -15.89 -32.05 -6.14
N LEU A 211 -15.61 -30.76 -5.96
CA LEU A 211 -14.33 -30.26 -5.44
C LEU A 211 -14.52 -29.49 -4.14
N ILE A 212 -13.57 -29.63 -3.23
CA ILE A 212 -13.42 -28.75 -2.06
C ILE A 212 -11.96 -28.29 -2.04
N ILE A 213 -11.73 -26.98 -2.09
CA ILE A 213 -10.37 -26.41 -2.12
C ILE A 213 -10.07 -25.77 -0.77
N ALA A 214 -8.96 -26.16 -0.14
CA ALA A 214 -8.46 -25.52 1.08
C ALA A 214 -7.36 -24.51 0.74
N ALA A 215 -7.53 -23.27 1.22
CA ALA A 215 -6.56 -22.19 0.97
C ALA A 215 -6.44 -21.24 2.17
N THR A 216 -5.28 -20.58 2.28
CA THR A 216 -5.12 -19.42 3.18
C THR A 216 -5.80 -18.16 2.63
N PRO A 217 -6.22 -17.21 3.49
CA PRO A 217 -6.78 -15.93 3.03
C PRO A 217 -5.87 -15.16 2.06
N ASP A 218 -4.57 -15.17 2.32
CA ASP A 218 -3.58 -14.47 1.46
C ASP A 218 -3.47 -15.11 0.09
N ALA A 219 -3.46 -16.44 0.02
CA ALA A 219 -3.45 -17.13 -1.25
C ALA A 219 -4.75 -16.91 -2.03
N TYR A 220 -5.89 -16.96 -1.35
CA TYR A 220 -7.18 -16.68 -1.94
C TYR A 220 -7.27 -15.25 -2.50
N TYR A 221 -6.73 -14.25 -1.77
CA TYR A 221 -6.62 -12.88 -2.25
C TYR A 221 -5.78 -12.78 -3.53
N ARG A 222 -4.58 -13.38 -3.56
CA ARG A 222 -3.72 -13.35 -4.75
C ARG A 222 -4.41 -13.95 -5.98
N LEU A 223 -5.17 -15.03 -5.81
CA LEU A 223 -5.96 -15.65 -6.87
C LEU A 223 -7.09 -14.77 -7.41
N GLN A 224 -7.59 -13.83 -6.62
CA GLN A 224 -8.63 -12.90 -7.03
C GLN A 224 -8.10 -11.70 -7.82
N VAL A 225 -6.84 -11.32 -7.62
CA VAL A 225 -6.30 -10.02 -8.10
C VAL A 225 -5.27 -10.15 -9.23
N THR A 226 -4.53 -11.27 -9.35
CA THR A 226 -3.56 -11.46 -10.44
C THR A 226 -4.28 -11.69 -11.77
N GLU A 227 -3.94 -11.00 -12.86
CA GLU A 227 -4.70 -11.00 -14.11
C GLU A 227 -4.92 -12.40 -14.71
N ASP A 228 -3.86 -13.21 -14.73
CA ASP A 228 -3.90 -14.56 -15.28
C ASP A 228 -4.92 -15.46 -14.57
N THR A 229 -5.16 -15.21 -13.29
CA THR A 229 -6.03 -16.02 -12.44
C THR A 229 -7.36 -15.33 -12.16
N ALA A 230 -7.40 -14.01 -12.02
CA ALA A 230 -8.55 -13.18 -11.67
C ALA A 230 -9.70 -13.29 -12.68
N LEU A 231 -9.42 -13.34 -13.98
CA LEU A 231 -10.45 -13.57 -15.01
C LEU A 231 -11.09 -14.96 -14.89
N ILE A 232 -10.31 -15.93 -14.41
CA ILE A 232 -10.73 -17.32 -14.24
C ILE A 232 -11.49 -17.44 -12.91
N PHE A 233 -10.92 -16.90 -11.84
CA PHE A 233 -11.44 -16.89 -10.47
C PHE A 233 -12.65 -15.98 -10.28
N GLY A 234 -12.81 -14.87 -11.00
CA GLY A 234 -14.00 -14.02 -10.92
C GLY A 234 -15.26 -14.74 -11.37
N GLY A 235 -15.15 -15.63 -12.37
CA GLY A 235 -16.23 -16.51 -12.81
C GLY A 235 -16.44 -17.72 -11.89
N LEU A 236 -15.35 -18.27 -11.33
CA LEU A 236 -15.37 -19.40 -10.41
C LEU A 236 -15.88 -19.02 -9.01
N GLY A 237 -15.44 -17.89 -8.47
CA GLY A 237 -15.70 -17.41 -7.11
C GLY A 237 -17.17 -17.14 -6.82
N ARG A 238 -17.94 -16.65 -7.82
CA ARG A 238 -19.40 -16.51 -7.72
C ARG A 238 -20.13 -17.84 -7.52
N ARG A 239 -19.55 -18.96 -7.99
CA ARG A 239 -20.16 -20.30 -7.93
C ARG A 239 -19.60 -21.16 -6.81
N ALA A 240 -18.31 -20.96 -6.52
CA ALA A 240 -17.58 -21.73 -5.54
C ALA A 240 -18.08 -21.46 -4.13
N GLY A 241 -18.39 -20.22 -3.74
CA GLY A 241 -18.77 -19.93 -2.36
C GLY A 241 -17.65 -20.26 -1.35
N VAL A 242 -17.72 -19.65 -0.17
CA VAL A 242 -16.65 -19.71 0.83
C VAL A 242 -17.21 -20.22 2.16
N ILE A 243 -16.50 -21.19 2.75
CA ILE A 243 -16.69 -21.65 4.12
C ILE A 243 -15.45 -21.23 4.91
N GLU A 244 -15.63 -20.32 5.85
CA GLU A 244 -14.53 -19.84 6.70
C GLU A 244 -14.43 -20.72 7.96
N LEU A 245 -13.19 -21.06 8.34
CA LEU A 245 -12.87 -21.66 9.63
C LEU A 245 -12.73 -20.55 10.68
N PRO A 246 -13.59 -20.49 11.70
CA PRO A 246 -13.45 -19.52 12.78
C PRO A 246 -12.27 -19.88 13.70
N ALA A 247 -11.67 -18.89 14.35
CA ALA A 247 -10.73 -19.14 15.44
C ALA A 247 -11.43 -19.81 16.64
N VAL A 248 -10.71 -20.66 17.38
CA VAL A 248 -11.25 -21.31 18.59
C VAL A 248 -11.26 -20.32 19.74
N ARG A 249 -12.37 -20.27 20.48
CA ARG A 249 -12.55 -19.37 21.63
C ARG A 249 -12.03 -19.97 22.93
N LYS A 250 -11.93 -19.17 23.99
CA LYS A 250 -11.27 -19.59 25.23
C LYS A 250 -11.88 -20.85 25.82
N ALA A 251 -13.19 -20.86 26.08
CA ALA A 251 -13.86 -22.01 26.69
C ALA A 251 -13.62 -23.31 25.91
N GLU A 252 -13.80 -23.22 24.59
CA GLU A 252 -13.59 -24.32 23.66
C GLU A 252 -12.12 -24.76 23.58
N GLY A 253 -11.17 -23.82 23.63
CA GLY A 253 -9.73 -24.11 23.62
C GLY A 253 -9.27 -24.83 24.90
N ILE A 254 -9.79 -24.45 26.06
CA ILE A 254 -9.51 -25.18 27.31
C ILE A 254 -10.13 -26.58 27.29
N GLU A 255 -11.37 -26.70 26.81
CA GLU A 255 -12.04 -27.99 26.59
C GLU A 255 -11.21 -28.87 25.65
N PHE A 256 -10.70 -28.31 24.56
CA PHE A 256 -9.85 -28.99 23.59
C PHE A 256 -8.54 -29.49 24.22
N LEU A 257 -7.79 -28.63 24.92
CA LEU A 257 -6.53 -29.02 25.58
C LEU A 257 -6.75 -30.11 26.66
N LEU A 258 -7.85 -30.04 27.42
CA LEU A 258 -8.21 -31.11 28.36
C LEU A 258 -8.57 -32.41 27.65
N ALA A 259 -9.26 -32.31 26.51
CA ALA A 259 -9.58 -33.46 25.70
C ALA A 259 -8.32 -34.09 25.07
N LEU A 260 -7.31 -33.30 24.68
CA LEU A 260 -5.98 -33.81 24.29
C LEU A 260 -5.29 -34.55 25.43
N LEU A 261 -5.42 -34.05 26.67
CA LEU A 261 -4.88 -34.72 27.85
C LEU A 261 -5.58 -36.06 28.11
N LYS A 262 -6.91 -36.08 28.07
CA LYS A 262 -7.69 -37.33 28.17
C LYS A 262 -7.31 -38.30 27.07
N TYR A 263 -7.14 -37.79 25.85
CA TYR A 263 -6.63 -38.57 24.74
C TYR A 263 -5.29 -39.21 25.10
N ALA A 264 -4.29 -38.45 25.54
CA ALA A 264 -2.96 -38.99 25.83
C ALA A 264 -2.95 -40.14 26.86
N TYR A 265 -3.98 -40.22 27.72
CA TYR A 265 -4.19 -41.28 28.71
C TYR A 265 -5.32 -42.26 28.37
N THR A 266 -5.72 -42.35 27.10
CA THR A 266 -6.79 -43.26 26.63
C THR A 266 -8.07 -43.16 27.48
N ASN A 267 -8.49 -41.92 27.76
CA ASN A 267 -9.63 -41.54 28.61
C ASN A 267 -9.55 -41.95 30.09
N ASN A 268 -8.40 -42.47 30.54
CA ASN A 268 -8.16 -42.85 31.93
C ASN A 268 -7.06 -41.99 32.55
N LEU A 269 -7.41 -40.77 32.95
CA LEU A 269 -6.48 -39.80 33.53
C LEU A 269 -5.85 -40.33 34.84
N PRO A 270 -4.54 -40.14 35.07
CA PRO A 270 -3.85 -40.60 36.29
C PRO A 270 -4.35 -39.90 37.55
N LYS A 271 -4.25 -40.52 38.74
CA LYS A 271 -4.74 -39.95 40.02
C LYS A 271 -4.21 -38.53 40.29
N GLU A 272 -2.98 -38.26 39.89
CA GLU A 272 -2.42 -36.92 39.86
C GLU A 272 -2.20 -36.52 38.39
N LEU A 273 -2.74 -35.37 37.99
CA LEU A 273 -2.59 -34.90 36.62
C LEU A 273 -1.15 -34.42 36.37
N PRO A 274 -0.65 -34.50 35.12
CA PRO A 274 0.67 -33.97 34.76
C PRO A 274 0.67 -32.43 34.67
N ILE A 275 -0.43 -31.77 35.03
CA ILE A 275 -0.55 -30.33 35.20
C ILE A 275 -1.03 -30.06 36.62
N GLU A 276 -0.59 -28.94 37.19
CA GLU A 276 -1.07 -28.55 38.50
C GLU A 276 -2.53 -28.08 38.47
N ASP A 277 -2.92 -27.31 37.46
CA ASP A 277 -4.30 -26.88 37.22
C ASP A 277 -4.54 -26.36 35.78
N LEU A 278 -5.81 -26.07 35.45
CA LEU A 278 -6.23 -25.62 34.11
C LEU A 278 -5.74 -24.22 33.73
N GLY A 279 -5.17 -23.43 34.64
CA GLY A 279 -4.59 -22.14 34.25
C GLY A 279 -3.35 -22.32 33.37
N ILE A 280 -2.65 -23.47 33.43
CA ILE A 280 -1.60 -23.85 32.48
C ILE A 280 -2.16 -23.94 31.05
N PHE A 281 -3.33 -24.56 30.88
CA PHE A 281 -4.00 -24.62 29.57
C PHE A 281 -4.48 -23.26 29.10
N HIS A 282 -4.87 -22.37 30.00
CA HIS A 282 -5.19 -20.99 29.64
C HIS A 282 -3.96 -20.24 29.13
N THR A 283 -2.79 -20.46 29.71
CA THR A 283 -1.52 -19.92 29.20
C THR A 283 -1.21 -20.46 27.80
N LEU A 284 -1.35 -21.76 27.57
CA LEU A 284 -1.15 -22.35 26.23
C LEU A 284 -2.14 -21.80 25.20
N TYR A 285 -3.43 -21.70 25.54
CA TYR A 285 -4.44 -21.10 24.68
C TYR A 285 -4.12 -19.64 24.34
N ARG A 286 -3.71 -18.85 25.35
CA ARG A 286 -3.33 -17.45 25.16
C ARG A 286 -2.17 -17.33 24.18
N ILE A 287 -1.13 -18.13 24.33
CA ILE A 287 0.04 -18.11 23.44
C ILE A 287 -0.39 -18.53 22.05
N ALA A 288 -1.11 -19.66 21.92
CA ALA A 288 -1.58 -20.16 20.62
C ALA A 288 -2.64 -19.28 19.94
N GLN A 289 -3.20 -18.27 20.63
CA GLN A 289 -4.21 -17.33 20.11
C GLN A 289 -5.44 -18.02 19.50
N GLY A 290 -5.84 -19.17 20.05
CA GLY A 290 -6.96 -19.96 19.56
C GLY A 290 -6.69 -20.72 18.26
N ASN A 291 -5.43 -20.83 17.82
CA ASN A 291 -5.02 -21.69 16.70
C ASN A 291 -4.85 -23.15 17.18
N PRO A 292 -5.69 -24.10 16.74
CA PRO A 292 -5.63 -25.49 17.18
C PRO A 292 -4.30 -26.20 16.91
N GLY A 293 -3.69 -26.00 15.75
CA GLY A 293 -2.40 -26.58 15.39
C GLY A 293 -1.30 -26.13 16.36
N ASN A 294 -1.24 -24.84 16.68
CA ASN A 294 -0.31 -24.32 17.68
C ASN A 294 -0.64 -24.83 19.09
N MET A 295 -1.92 -24.98 19.45
CA MET A 295 -2.30 -25.57 20.74
C MET A 295 -1.80 -27.02 20.86
N VAL A 296 -1.98 -27.84 19.83
CA VAL A 296 -1.48 -29.24 19.80
C VAL A 296 0.04 -29.26 19.85
N SER A 297 0.72 -28.48 19.02
CA SER A 297 2.19 -28.46 18.97
C SER A 297 2.80 -28.00 20.30
N LEU A 298 2.27 -26.93 20.91
CA LEU A 298 2.74 -26.48 22.22
C LEU A 298 2.46 -27.50 23.31
N PHE A 299 1.28 -28.15 23.30
CA PHE A 299 0.96 -29.23 24.23
C PHE A 299 1.96 -30.38 24.10
N THR A 300 2.18 -30.87 22.88
CA THR A 300 3.06 -32.02 22.61
C THR A 300 4.50 -31.73 23.02
N ARG A 301 5.05 -30.58 22.60
CA ARG A 301 6.41 -30.16 22.96
C ARG A 301 6.57 -29.94 24.46
N LEU A 302 5.59 -29.32 25.12
CA LEU A 302 5.62 -29.10 26.58
C LEU A 302 5.74 -30.42 27.34
N PHE A 303 4.83 -31.37 27.09
CA PHE A 303 4.86 -32.66 27.81
C PHE A 303 6.02 -33.54 27.39
N SER A 304 6.50 -33.41 26.15
CA SER A 304 7.73 -34.08 25.71
C SER A 304 8.94 -33.58 26.48
N SER A 305 9.04 -32.26 26.69
CA SER A 305 10.12 -31.66 27.49
C SER A 305 10.06 -32.06 28.97
N ALA A 306 8.87 -32.39 29.48
CA ALA A 306 8.66 -32.85 30.84
C ALA A 306 8.78 -34.38 31.02
N LYS A 307 9.10 -35.13 29.96
CA LYS A 307 9.25 -36.59 30.04
C LYS A 307 10.54 -36.96 30.77
N HIS A 308 10.43 -37.80 31.79
CA HIS A 308 11.55 -38.43 32.49
C HIS A 308 11.36 -39.94 32.50
N ASN A 309 12.08 -40.65 31.62
CA ASN A 309 11.86 -42.07 31.33
C ASN A 309 10.39 -42.35 30.95
N ASP A 310 9.71 -43.23 31.68
CA ASP A 310 8.29 -43.57 31.46
C ASP A 310 7.31 -42.72 32.27
N LYS A 311 7.80 -41.65 32.92
CA LYS A 311 7.00 -40.74 33.74
C LYS A 311 7.00 -39.33 33.15
N ILE A 312 6.01 -38.53 33.55
CA ILE A 312 5.92 -37.12 33.20
C ILE A 312 6.04 -36.28 34.46
N ALA A 313 6.88 -35.26 34.39
CA ALA A 313 7.03 -34.28 35.44
C ALA A 313 5.82 -33.34 35.47
N VAL A 314 5.21 -33.12 36.64
CA VAL A 314 4.06 -32.20 36.74
C VAL A 314 4.47 -30.80 36.30
N ILE A 315 3.74 -30.22 35.34
CA ILE A 315 3.92 -28.85 34.86
C ILE A 315 3.34 -27.88 35.91
N ASN A 316 4.18 -26.96 36.35
CA ASN A 316 3.89 -25.95 37.38
C ASN A 316 4.50 -24.59 36.98
N GLU A 317 4.47 -23.63 37.92
CA GLU A 317 4.96 -22.26 37.69
C GLU A 317 6.44 -22.11 37.36
N GLN A 318 7.27 -23.12 37.65
CA GLN A 318 8.70 -23.10 37.31
C GLN A 318 8.96 -23.70 35.93
N LYS A 319 8.34 -24.84 35.63
CA LYS A 319 8.61 -25.57 34.39
C LYS A 319 8.01 -24.92 33.15
N LEU A 320 6.80 -24.36 33.26
CA LEU A 320 6.15 -23.79 32.08
C LEU A 320 6.95 -22.58 31.54
N PRO A 321 7.29 -21.55 32.33
CA PRO A 321 8.10 -20.44 31.81
C PRO A 321 9.46 -20.90 31.29
N GLN A 322 10.11 -21.88 31.93
CA GLN A 322 11.39 -22.42 31.48
C GLN A 322 11.28 -23.05 30.07
N PHE A 323 10.22 -23.81 29.81
CA PHE A 323 9.92 -24.34 28.48
C PHE A 323 9.67 -23.19 27.48
N LEU A 324 8.82 -22.23 27.82
CA LEU A 324 8.40 -21.18 26.88
C LEU A 324 9.54 -20.24 26.43
N ARG A 325 10.63 -20.10 27.21
CA ARG A 325 11.80 -19.26 26.85
C ARG A 325 12.44 -19.64 25.51
N GLY A 326 12.41 -20.92 25.13
CA GLY A 326 13.02 -21.43 23.90
C GLY A 326 12.05 -21.57 22.72
N GLU A 327 10.77 -21.31 22.94
CA GLU A 327 9.71 -21.70 22.00
C GLU A 327 9.19 -20.52 21.18
N LYS A 328 8.81 -20.81 19.94
CA LYS A 328 8.18 -19.86 19.02
C LYS A 328 6.93 -20.46 18.40
N ILE A 329 6.00 -19.58 18.04
CA ILE A 329 4.80 -19.90 17.28
C ILE A 329 4.74 -19.07 16.00
N PHE A 330 4.06 -19.60 15.00
CA PHE A 330 3.82 -18.96 13.72
C PHE A 330 2.31 -18.79 13.51
N ILE A 331 1.86 -17.55 13.28
CA ILE A 331 0.44 -17.23 12.99
C ILE A 331 0.40 -16.03 12.05
N TYR A 332 -0.50 -16.04 11.05
CA TYR A 332 -0.74 -14.93 10.13
C TYR A 332 0.53 -14.46 9.37
N GLY A 333 1.42 -15.39 9.01
CA GLY A 333 2.68 -15.11 8.31
C GLY A 333 3.80 -14.51 9.17
N GLY A 334 3.56 -14.32 10.48
CA GLY A 334 4.55 -13.83 11.45
C GLY A 334 5.01 -14.91 12.42
N SER A 335 6.16 -14.69 13.06
CA SER A 335 6.66 -15.52 14.16
C SER A 335 6.76 -14.70 15.45
N ALA A 336 6.38 -15.27 16.59
CA ALA A 336 6.51 -14.65 17.90
C ALA A 336 7.11 -15.63 18.91
N PRO A 337 7.97 -15.16 19.84
CA PRO A 337 8.40 -15.98 20.95
C PRO A 337 7.22 -16.26 21.87
N CYS A 338 7.20 -17.45 22.46
CA CYS A 338 6.14 -17.81 23.40
C CYS A 338 6.25 -17.07 24.73
N LEU A 339 7.43 -16.54 25.07
CA LEU A 339 7.73 -15.73 26.24
C LEU A 339 8.81 -14.69 25.89
N GLU A 340 8.57 -13.40 26.17
CA GLU A 340 9.60 -12.36 26.10
C GLU A 340 10.56 -12.51 27.28
N SER A 341 11.62 -13.30 27.08
CA SER A 341 12.57 -13.67 28.12
C SER A 341 13.22 -12.46 28.78
N GLU A 342 13.60 -11.44 28.01
CA GLU A 342 14.23 -10.22 28.55
C GLU A 342 13.30 -9.43 29.48
N VAL A 343 12.03 -9.29 29.09
CA VAL A 343 11.01 -8.60 29.91
C VAL A 343 10.72 -9.41 31.17
N PHE A 344 10.55 -10.71 31.03
CA PHE A 344 10.27 -11.61 32.13
C PHE A 344 11.40 -11.62 33.17
N ASP A 345 12.66 -11.72 32.72
CA ASP A 345 13.84 -11.73 33.59
C ASP A 345 14.06 -10.38 34.29
N ARG A 346 13.81 -9.26 33.58
CA ARG A 346 13.87 -7.92 34.16
C ARG A 346 12.85 -7.76 35.30
N ILE A 347 11.62 -8.24 35.10
CA ILE A 347 10.57 -8.22 36.13
C ILE A 347 10.96 -9.10 37.33
N ILE A 348 11.45 -10.31 37.11
CA ILE A 348 11.92 -11.19 38.20
C ILE A 348 13.01 -10.49 39.02
N ARG A 349 13.99 -9.85 38.37
CA ARG A 349 15.05 -9.10 39.06
C ARG A 349 14.47 -7.96 39.90
N THR A 350 13.60 -7.14 39.30
CA THR A 350 12.92 -6.03 39.99
C THR A 350 12.15 -6.51 41.23
N LEU A 351 11.42 -7.63 41.13
CA LEU A 351 10.67 -8.21 42.23
C LEU A 351 11.55 -8.92 43.27
N GLY A 352 12.72 -9.42 42.88
CA GLY A 352 13.67 -10.09 43.78
C GLY A 352 14.49 -9.12 44.65
N GLU A 353 14.72 -7.90 44.17
CA GLU A 353 15.50 -6.85 44.86
C GLU A 353 14.69 -6.13 45.95
N GLN A 354 14.33 -6.87 47.00
CA GLN A 354 13.56 -6.37 48.13
C GLN A 354 14.41 -6.20 49.39
N ARG A 355 13.85 -5.53 50.41
CA ARG A 355 14.52 -5.27 51.70
C ARG A 355 15.04 -6.54 52.37
N THR A 356 14.35 -7.67 52.20
CA THR A 356 14.81 -8.98 52.64
C THR A 356 14.72 -9.98 51.50
N LYS A 357 15.64 -10.96 51.51
CA LYS A 357 15.67 -12.02 50.50
C LYS A 357 14.38 -12.84 50.51
N GLU A 358 13.83 -13.16 51.68
CA GLU A 358 12.59 -13.94 51.77
C GLU A 358 11.39 -13.21 51.15
N LEU A 359 11.33 -11.88 51.28
CA LEU A 359 10.25 -11.07 50.71
C LEU A 359 10.36 -11.01 49.20
N GLY A 360 11.58 -10.82 48.66
CA GLY A 360 11.83 -10.85 47.22
C GLY A 360 11.48 -12.21 46.60
N GLU A 361 11.90 -13.30 47.24
CA GLU A 361 11.52 -14.65 46.82
C GLU A 361 10.00 -14.88 46.85
N ALA A 362 9.29 -14.32 47.83
CA ALA A 362 7.83 -14.43 47.90
C ALA A 362 7.13 -13.64 46.78
N CYS A 363 7.64 -12.44 46.43
CA CYS A 363 7.14 -11.65 45.31
C CYS A 363 7.32 -12.40 43.98
N VAL A 364 8.51 -12.95 43.74
CA VAL A 364 8.82 -13.72 42.53
C VAL A 364 7.94 -14.96 42.43
N ARG A 365 7.80 -15.75 43.51
CA ARG A 365 6.95 -16.96 43.50
C ARG A 365 5.48 -16.65 43.17
N ILE A 366 4.91 -15.58 43.73
CA ILE A 366 3.53 -15.18 43.43
C ILE A 366 3.42 -14.71 41.97
N PHE A 367 4.39 -13.94 41.48
CA PHE A 367 4.42 -13.49 40.09
C PHE A 367 4.53 -14.65 39.10
N GLU A 368 5.47 -15.57 39.31
CA GLU A 368 5.64 -16.79 38.49
C GLU A 368 4.35 -17.62 38.51
N LYS A 369 3.71 -17.75 39.68
CA LYS A 369 2.45 -18.49 39.80
C LYS A 369 1.34 -17.92 38.95
N LEU A 370 1.13 -16.61 39.05
CA LEU A 370 0.07 -15.89 38.36
C LEU A 370 0.31 -15.77 36.85
N THR A 371 1.57 -15.77 36.40
CA THR A 371 1.95 -15.67 34.99
C THR A 371 1.96 -17.03 34.29
N ALA A 372 2.45 -18.08 34.95
CA ALA A 372 2.48 -19.42 34.39
C ALA A 372 1.09 -20.08 34.36
N SER A 373 0.27 -19.89 35.39
CA SER A 373 -1.10 -20.40 35.43
C SER A 373 -2.08 -19.24 35.42
N ILE A 374 -2.57 -18.86 34.23
CA ILE A 374 -3.45 -17.70 34.08
C ILE A 374 -4.85 -18.06 34.59
N LYS A 375 -5.10 -17.84 35.88
CA LYS A 375 -6.43 -17.86 36.49
C LYS A 375 -6.44 -17.08 37.82
N PRO A 376 -7.63 -16.75 38.36
CA PRO A 376 -7.73 -16.17 39.69
C PRO A 376 -7.37 -17.19 40.78
N PHE A 377 -6.52 -16.81 41.72
CA PHE A 377 -6.17 -17.62 42.90
C PHE A 377 -6.69 -16.96 44.17
N SER A 378 -7.26 -17.76 45.08
CA SER A 378 -7.68 -17.25 46.38
C SER A 378 -6.47 -16.81 47.21
N GLU A 379 -6.69 -15.84 48.08
CA GLU A 379 -5.67 -15.39 49.05
C GLU A 379 -5.13 -16.57 49.88
N GLU A 380 -6.00 -17.49 50.31
CA GLU A 380 -5.61 -18.71 51.01
C GLU A 380 -4.66 -19.59 50.17
N LYS A 381 -5.00 -19.86 48.90
CA LYS A 381 -4.15 -20.68 48.03
C LYS A 381 -2.81 -20.01 47.74
N LEU A 382 -2.75 -18.69 47.57
CA LEU A 382 -1.47 -17.99 47.37
C LEU A 382 -0.62 -17.97 48.63
N SER A 383 -1.24 -17.96 49.82
CA SER A 383 -0.51 -17.97 51.08
C SER A 383 0.34 -19.22 51.25
N THR A 384 -0.07 -20.38 50.67
CA THR A 384 0.70 -21.63 50.76
C THR A 384 2.02 -21.60 49.98
N PHE A 385 2.19 -20.68 49.03
CA PHE A 385 3.43 -20.51 48.26
C PHE A 385 4.45 -19.59 48.95
N THR A 386 4.07 -18.96 50.05
CA THR A 386 4.91 -18.02 50.78
C THR A 386 4.90 -18.35 52.28
N ARG A 387 5.89 -17.86 53.03
CA ARG A 387 5.87 -17.96 54.49
C ARG A 387 5.09 -16.80 55.14
N TYR A 388 4.49 -15.94 54.33
CA TYR A 388 3.77 -14.76 54.77
C TYR A 388 2.28 -15.06 54.80
N SER A 389 1.64 -14.73 55.92
CA SER A 389 0.19 -14.88 56.08
C SER A 389 -0.63 -13.84 55.30
N THR A 390 -0.01 -12.72 54.89
CA THR A 390 -0.71 -11.59 54.26
C THR A 390 -0.31 -11.41 52.79
N VAL A 391 -0.95 -12.16 51.89
CA VAL A 391 -0.72 -12.09 50.44
C VAL A 391 -1.04 -10.70 49.87
N SER A 392 -2.06 -10.01 50.41
CA SER A 392 -2.40 -8.65 49.99
C SER A 392 -1.22 -7.66 50.06
N ASN A 393 -0.33 -7.82 51.06
CA ASN A 393 0.86 -6.97 51.19
C ASN A 393 1.88 -7.27 50.10
N ILE A 394 2.09 -8.55 49.78
CA ILE A 394 3.01 -8.94 48.70
C ILE A 394 2.48 -8.45 47.35
N VAL A 395 1.18 -8.61 47.09
CA VAL A 395 0.55 -8.09 45.87
C VAL A 395 0.66 -6.56 45.77
N SER A 396 0.54 -5.84 46.89
CA SER A 396 0.77 -4.40 46.93
C SER A 396 2.22 -4.04 46.56
N ILE A 397 3.20 -4.78 47.09
CA ILE A 397 4.62 -4.60 46.75
C ILE A 397 4.86 -4.87 45.26
N ILE A 398 4.36 -5.98 44.72
CA ILE A 398 4.48 -6.31 43.28
C ILE A 398 3.95 -5.17 42.43
N ASN A 399 2.72 -4.69 42.71
CA ASN A 399 2.13 -3.58 41.97
C ASN A 399 2.96 -2.28 42.08
N ASN A 400 3.47 -1.94 43.27
CA ASN A 400 4.22 -0.70 43.48
C ASN A 400 5.61 -0.73 42.81
N GLU A 401 6.33 -1.84 42.89
CA GLU A 401 7.65 -1.98 42.27
C GLU A 401 7.53 -1.98 40.74
N LEU A 402 6.56 -2.71 40.18
CA LEU A 402 6.36 -2.72 38.72
C LEU A 402 5.81 -1.39 38.19
N ARG A 403 5.01 -0.68 38.98
CA ARG A 403 4.58 0.69 38.62
C ARG A 403 5.76 1.66 38.57
N SER A 404 6.63 1.61 39.58
CA SER A 404 7.73 2.58 39.73
C SER A 404 8.91 2.30 38.80
N ARG A 405 9.28 1.02 38.58
CA ARG A 405 10.48 0.65 37.81
C ARG A 405 10.19 0.17 36.39
N GLU A 406 9.03 -0.46 36.17
CA GLU A 406 8.66 -1.05 34.86
C GLU A 406 7.54 -0.28 34.15
N LYS A 407 7.01 0.79 34.77
CA LYS A 407 5.87 1.59 34.27
C LYS A 407 4.59 0.77 34.05
N ILE A 408 4.40 -0.31 34.81
CA ILE A 408 3.22 -1.16 34.76
C ILE A 408 2.29 -0.73 35.90
N GLU A 409 1.26 0.06 35.59
CA GLU A 409 0.40 0.68 36.62
C GLU A 409 -0.22 -0.32 37.59
N ARG A 410 -0.66 -1.46 37.05
CA ARG A 410 -1.28 -2.54 37.82
C ARG A 410 -0.93 -3.89 37.19
N ALA A 411 -0.07 -4.64 37.86
CA ALA A 411 0.35 -5.98 37.47
C ALA A 411 -0.62 -7.07 37.93
N VAL A 412 -1.17 -6.92 39.13
CA VAL A 412 -2.05 -7.90 39.77
C VAL A 412 -3.36 -7.21 40.18
N ILE A 413 -4.46 -7.73 39.67
CA ILE A 413 -5.83 -7.25 39.86
C ILE A 413 -6.50 -8.11 40.92
N LYS A 414 -7.20 -7.45 41.85
CA LYS A 414 -8.07 -8.12 42.81
C LYS A 414 -9.45 -8.33 42.17
N VAL A 415 -9.93 -9.57 42.22
CA VAL A 415 -11.24 -9.97 41.72
C VAL A 415 -11.98 -10.79 42.77
N ALA A 416 -13.29 -10.91 42.60
CA ALA A 416 -14.15 -11.73 43.45
C ALA A 416 -15.00 -12.68 42.61
N PRO A 417 -15.24 -13.91 43.09
CA PRO A 417 -16.07 -14.87 42.38
C PRO A 417 -17.53 -14.43 42.40
N LEU A 418 -18.26 -14.80 41.36
CA LEU A 418 -19.71 -14.61 41.26
C LEU A 418 -20.43 -15.39 42.39
N ASN A 419 -21.50 -14.83 42.93
CA ASN A 419 -22.36 -15.51 43.89
C ASN A 419 -23.00 -16.76 43.27
N GLU A 420 -23.16 -17.83 44.06
CA GLU A 420 -23.66 -19.14 43.58
C GLU A 420 -25.07 -19.06 43.00
N GLU A 421 -25.88 -18.11 43.46
CA GLU A 421 -27.24 -17.85 42.96
C GLU A 421 -27.28 -17.03 41.66
N LYS A 422 -26.12 -16.60 41.14
CA LYS A 422 -26.01 -15.70 39.98
C LYS A 422 -25.40 -16.43 38.79
N THR A 423 -25.83 -16.03 37.61
CA THR A 423 -25.37 -16.58 36.33
C THR A 423 -24.69 -15.51 35.46
N ILE A 424 -24.08 -15.93 34.35
CA ILE A 424 -23.56 -15.00 33.35
C ILE A 424 -24.64 -14.05 32.80
N ASP A 425 -25.89 -14.51 32.71
CA ASP A 425 -26.99 -13.70 32.20
C ASP A 425 -27.42 -12.62 33.20
N ASP A 426 -27.25 -12.86 34.51
CA ASP A 426 -27.40 -11.81 35.52
C ASP A 426 -26.35 -10.70 35.37
N VAL A 427 -25.11 -11.07 35.02
CA VAL A 427 -24.05 -10.11 34.70
C VAL A 427 -24.42 -9.32 33.44
N LYS A 428 -24.83 -9.97 32.35
CA LYS A 428 -25.29 -9.28 31.13
C LYS A 428 -26.46 -8.34 31.40
N LYS A 429 -27.40 -8.74 32.26
CA LYS A 429 -28.54 -7.92 32.68
C LYS A 429 -28.12 -6.74 33.56
N ALA A 430 -27.07 -6.90 34.36
CA ALA A 430 -26.49 -5.81 35.16
C ALA A 430 -25.77 -4.79 34.28
N PHE A 431 -25.11 -5.24 33.21
CA PHE A 431 -24.34 -4.40 32.29
C PHE A 431 -25.15 -3.93 31.06
N ARG A 432 -26.49 -4.09 31.06
CA ARG A 432 -27.36 -3.87 29.88
C ARG A 432 -27.19 -2.49 29.24
N GLU A 433 -26.98 -1.44 30.02
CA GLU A 433 -26.86 -0.06 29.53
C GLU A 433 -25.59 0.15 28.68
N PHE A 434 -24.57 -0.67 28.92
CA PHE A 434 -23.31 -0.69 28.18
C PHE A 434 -23.34 -1.62 26.96
N ILE A 435 -24.36 -2.48 26.84
CA ILE A 435 -24.51 -3.38 25.68
C ILE A 435 -25.18 -2.63 24.54
N LYS A 436 -24.48 -2.49 23.42
CA LYS A 436 -24.92 -1.83 22.19
C LYS A 436 -25.01 -2.85 21.03
N VAL A 437 -25.72 -2.49 19.97
CA VAL A 437 -25.96 -3.35 18.79
C VAL A 437 -25.52 -2.61 17.54
N LYS A 438 -24.71 -3.27 16.69
CA LYS A 438 -24.30 -2.75 15.37
C LYS A 438 -25.35 -3.04 14.29
N ARG A 439 -25.15 -2.49 13.08
CA ARG A 439 -26.04 -2.65 11.91
C ARG A 439 -26.23 -4.11 11.45
N ASP A 440 -25.30 -4.99 11.80
CA ASP A 440 -25.26 -6.43 11.50
C ASP A 440 -25.84 -7.30 12.64
N HIS A 441 -26.53 -6.68 13.61
CA HIS A 441 -27.04 -7.32 14.83
C HIS A 441 -25.98 -7.85 15.80
N GLU A 442 -24.69 -7.53 15.59
CA GLU A 442 -23.62 -7.89 16.52
C GLU A 442 -23.74 -7.08 17.82
N LYS A 443 -23.69 -7.76 18.97
CA LYS A 443 -23.74 -7.13 20.30
C LYS A 443 -22.33 -6.88 20.84
N TYR A 444 -22.09 -5.67 21.34
CA TYR A 444 -20.81 -5.28 21.92
C TYR A 444 -21.02 -4.53 23.25
N ILE A 445 -20.04 -4.62 24.14
CA ILE A 445 -19.97 -3.78 25.35
C ILE A 445 -19.19 -2.52 25.00
N LYS A 446 -19.71 -1.36 25.42
CA LYS A 446 -19.03 -0.07 25.37
C LYS A 446 -19.18 0.66 26.69
N ILE A 447 -18.04 0.91 27.33
CA ILE A 447 -17.92 1.65 28.59
C ILE A 447 -16.84 2.70 28.34
N ASP A 448 -17.21 3.97 28.20
CA ASP A 448 -16.30 5.03 27.76
C ASP A 448 -15.47 4.61 26.53
N ASN A 449 -14.14 4.48 26.69
CA ASN A 449 -13.19 4.12 25.64
C ASN A 449 -12.91 2.60 25.57
N PHE A 450 -13.40 1.83 26.55
CA PHE A 450 -13.37 0.37 26.51
C PHE A 450 -14.49 -0.15 25.59
N ALA A 451 -14.13 -1.00 24.62
CA ALA A 451 -15.10 -1.67 23.77
C ALA A 451 -14.62 -3.05 23.32
N CYS A 452 -15.48 -4.06 23.47
CA CYS A 452 -15.26 -5.43 23.01
C CYS A 452 -16.58 -6.09 22.61
N SER A 453 -16.56 -7.19 21.86
CA SER A 453 -17.76 -7.96 21.58
C SER A 453 -18.33 -8.52 22.89
N LEU A 454 -19.65 -8.74 22.95
CA LEU A 454 -20.27 -9.32 24.15
C LEU A 454 -19.68 -10.71 24.46
N GLU A 455 -19.27 -11.40 23.41
CA GLU A 455 -18.57 -12.67 23.46
C GLU A 455 -17.18 -12.54 24.09
N GLU A 456 -16.34 -11.62 23.61
CA GLU A 456 -15.02 -11.31 24.18
C GLU A 456 -15.12 -10.95 25.67
N PHE A 457 -16.13 -10.17 26.07
CA PHE A 457 -16.39 -9.86 27.47
C PHE A 457 -16.67 -11.10 28.32
N VAL A 458 -17.52 -12.01 27.85
CA VAL A 458 -17.83 -13.27 28.55
C VAL A 458 -16.55 -14.09 28.71
N ASP A 459 -15.73 -14.18 27.66
CA ASP A 459 -14.44 -14.86 27.76
C ASP A 459 -13.59 -14.19 28.84
N MET A 460 -13.41 -12.87 28.82
CA MET A 460 -12.54 -12.14 29.77
C MET A 460 -12.84 -12.46 31.25
N ILE A 461 -14.12 -12.57 31.63
CA ILE A 461 -14.53 -12.79 33.04
C ILE A 461 -14.67 -14.27 33.44
N THR A 462 -14.53 -15.19 32.48
CA THR A 462 -14.79 -16.62 32.69
C THR A 462 -13.50 -17.42 32.80
N PHE A 463 -13.40 -18.28 33.82
CA PHE A 463 -12.25 -19.13 34.09
C PHE A 463 -12.70 -20.56 34.40
N PHE A 464 -11.76 -21.50 34.37
CA PHE A 464 -12.06 -22.94 34.41
C PHE A 464 -11.27 -23.63 35.52
N ASP A 465 -11.93 -24.54 36.23
CA ASP A 465 -11.30 -25.45 37.19
C ASP A 465 -11.83 -26.89 36.98
N LEU A 466 -11.29 -27.85 37.73
CA LEU A 466 -11.77 -29.23 37.71
C LEU A 466 -12.60 -29.54 38.97
N ASP A 467 -13.73 -30.25 38.80
CA ASP A 467 -14.45 -30.84 39.92
C ASP A 467 -13.81 -32.15 40.40
N GLN A 468 -14.42 -32.78 41.41
CA GLN A 468 -13.99 -34.07 41.97
C GLN A 468 -14.02 -35.21 40.92
N ASN A 469 -14.88 -35.10 39.91
CA ASN A 469 -15.03 -36.06 38.81
C ASN A 469 -14.17 -35.68 37.59
N ARG A 470 -13.33 -34.63 37.69
CA ARG A 470 -12.50 -34.08 36.60
C ARG A 470 -13.31 -33.57 35.40
N GLY A 471 -14.54 -33.16 35.66
CA GLY A 471 -15.32 -32.29 34.79
C GLY A 471 -14.83 -30.85 34.87
N ILE A 472 -14.96 -30.11 33.79
CA ILE A 472 -14.66 -28.67 33.77
C ILE A 472 -15.78 -27.93 34.49
N VAL A 473 -15.43 -27.15 35.50
CA VAL A 473 -16.31 -26.22 36.19
C VAL A 473 -15.98 -24.80 35.74
N THR A 474 -16.99 -24.10 35.24
CA THR A 474 -16.89 -22.69 34.87
C THR A 474 -17.07 -21.81 36.09
N ARG A 475 -16.17 -20.84 36.28
CA ARG A 475 -16.24 -19.83 37.35
C ARG A 475 -16.13 -18.43 36.76
N ILE A 476 -16.97 -17.52 37.22
CA ILE A 476 -16.98 -16.13 36.77
C ILE A 476 -16.38 -15.25 37.86
N PHE A 477 -15.52 -14.33 37.47
CA PHE A 477 -14.86 -13.39 38.37
C PHE A 477 -15.01 -11.97 37.85
N LEU A 478 -15.28 -11.03 38.77
CA LEU A 478 -15.37 -9.61 38.47
C LEU A 478 -14.52 -8.80 39.46
N PRO A 479 -13.94 -7.66 39.04
CA PRO A 479 -13.36 -6.71 39.98
C PRO A 479 -14.47 -6.04 40.78
N THR A 480 -14.27 -5.85 42.09
CA THR A 480 -15.32 -5.33 42.99
C THR A 480 -15.04 -3.93 43.54
N ASP A 481 -13.87 -3.36 43.26
CA ASP A 481 -13.49 -2.00 43.65
C ASP A 481 -13.09 -1.15 42.45
N ARG A 482 -13.36 0.15 42.53
CA ARG A 482 -13.11 1.13 41.46
C ARG A 482 -11.70 1.12 40.89
N ASN A 483 -10.67 0.90 41.71
CA ASN A 483 -9.28 0.92 41.26
C ASN A 483 -9.01 -0.30 40.36
N ASN A 484 -9.43 -1.49 40.78
CA ASN A 484 -9.27 -2.69 39.98
C ASN A 484 -10.18 -2.69 38.73
N LEU A 485 -11.35 -2.05 38.78
CA LEU A 485 -12.22 -1.87 37.61
C LEU A 485 -11.56 -1.04 36.51
N GLN A 486 -10.87 0.06 36.86
CA GLN A 486 -10.16 0.90 35.88
C GLN A 486 -9.07 0.16 35.11
N HIS A 487 -8.35 -0.75 35.78
CA HIS A 487 -7.29 -1.53 35.16
C HIS A 487 -7.80 -2.80 34.47
N PHE A 488 -8.97 -3.31 34.86
CA PHE A 488 -9.59 -4.45 34.18
C PHE A 488 -10.31 -4.03 32.89
N PHE A 489 -10.94 -2.85 32.88
CA PHE A 489 -11.54 -2.24 31.70
C PHE A 489 -10.66 -1.07 31.23
N GLU A 490 -9.63 -1.35 30.44
CA GLU A 490 -8.68 -0.33 29.98
C GLU A 490 -9.41 0.84 29.28
N GLY A 491 -9.23 2.05 29.80
CA GLY A 491 -9.78 3.30 29.23
C GLY A 491 -11.09 3.80 29.84
N ILE A 492 -11.58 3.23 30.94
CA ILE A 492 -12.75 3.76 31.66
C ILE A 492 -12.39 4.90 32.61
N SER A 493 -13.28 5.89 32.75
CA SER A 493 -13.14 7.01 33.70
C SER A 493 -13.33 6.59 35.16
N GLU A 494 -12.90 7.43 36.11
CA GLU A 494 -13.19 7.24 37.54
C GLU A 494 -14.69 7.26 37.85
N ASP A 495 -15.45 8.12 37.20
CA ASP A 495 -16.90 8.16 37.38
C ASP A 495 -17.56 6.85 36.93
N ARG A 496 -17.12 6.27 35.81
CA ARG A 496 -17.62 4.96 35.36
C ARG A 496 -17.16 3.81 36.21
N SER A 497 -15.95 3.83 36.75
CA SER A 497 -15.52 2.77 37.67
C SER A 497 -16.34 2.79 38.97
N ILE A 498 -16.68 3.97 39.48
CA ILE A 498 -17.59 4.13 40.63
C ILE A 498 -19.00 3.61 40.30
N GLU A 499 -19.53 3.91 39.11
CA GLU A 499 -20.83 3.40 38.68
C GLU A 499 -20.84 1.86 38.58
N LEU A 500 -19.83 1.27 37.95
CA LEU A 500 -19.69 -0.19 37.84
C LEU A 500 -19.55 -0.85 39.22
N GLU A 501 -18.75 -0.28 40.11
CA GLU A 501 -18.63 -0.76 41.50
C GLU A 501 -20.01 -0.75 42.19
N ASN A 502 -20.77 0.33 42.03
CA ASN A 502 -22.13 0.43 42.56
C ASN A 502 -23.08 -0.59 41.94
N ILE A 503 -23.00 -0.86 40.64
CA ILE A 503 -23.81 -1.88 39.97
C ILE A 503 -23.51 -3.27 40.55
N ILE A 504 -22.22 -3.62 40.67
CA ILE A 504 -21.76 -4.92 41.16
C ILE A 504 -22.19 -5.12 42.63
N ARG A 505 -21.99 -4.09 43.48
CA ARG A 505 -22.36 -4.13 44.90
C ARG A 505 -23.88 -4.16 45.11
N ARG A 506 -24.64 -3.24 44.50
CA ARG A 506 -26.10 -3.14 44.68
C ARG A 506 -26.83 -4.40 44.23
N ARG A 507 -26.38 -5.00 43.12
CA ARG A 507 -26.96 -6.26 42.62
C ARG A 507 -26.42 -7.51 43.31
N LYS A 508 -25.51 -7.34 44.28
CA LYS A 508 -24.84 -8.42 45.00
C LYS A 508 -24.36 -9.50 44.02
N LEU A 509 -23.59 -9.11 43.01
CA LEU A 509 -23.14 -10.05 41.98
C LEU A 509 -22.06 -10.99 42.50
N CYS A 510 -21.14 -10.51 43.34
CA CYS A 510 -19.97 -11.27 43.80
C CYS A 510 -20.03 -11.58 45.30
N LYS A 511 -19.30 -12.62 45.70
CA LYS A 511 -19.00 -12.94 47.10
C LYS A 511 -17.97 -11.96 47.68
N ASP A 512 -17.93 -11.84 48.99
CA ASP A 512 -16.85 -11.13 49.70
C ASP A 512 -15.63 -12.06 49.91
N GLU A 513 -15.11 -12.60 48.81
CA GLU A 513 -13.91 -13.43 48.79
C GLU A 513 -12.83 -12.76 47.94
N ARG A 514 -11.56 -12.86 48.36
CA ARG A 514 -10.44 -12.19 47.68
C ARG A 514 -9.68 -13.17 46.81
N TYR A 515 -9.68 -12.89 45.51
CA TYR A 515 -8.86 -13.58 44.53
C TYR A 515 -7.95 -12.58 43.83
N TYR A 516 -6.82 -13.08 43.34
CA TYR A 516 -5.83 -12.30 42.60
C TYR A 516 -5.61 -12.91 41.22
N LEU A 517 -5.59 -12.03 40.22
CA LEU A 517 -5.42 -12.38 38.81
C LEU A 517 -4.34 -11.44 38.23
N ILE A 518 -3.49 -11.98 37.36
CA ILE A 518 -2.53 -11.18 36.60
C ILE A 518 -3.26 -10.27 35.59
N SER A 519 -2.82 -9.02 35.42
CA SER A 519 -3.48 -8.08 34.51
C SER A 519 -3.22 -8.40 33.04
N GLU A 520 -4.19 -8.06 32.19
CA GLU A 520 -4.05 -8.20 30.74
C GLU A 520 -2.89 -7.35 30.21
N THR A 521 -2.74 -6.13 30.74
CA THR A 521 -1.62 -5.23 30.42
C THR A 521 -0.27 -5.90 30.60
N LEU A 522 -0.04 -6.59 31.73
CA LEU A 522 1.21 -7.29 31.99
C LEU A 522 1.37 -8.56 31.15
N LEU A 523 0.32 -9.37 31.01
CA LEU A 523 0.34 -10.56 30.16
C LEU A 523 0.65 -10.23 28.70
N SER A 524 0.22 -9.06 28.22
CA SER A 524 0.48 -8.60 26.85
C SER A 524 1.96 -8.31 26.59
N GLN A 525 2.72 -7.94 27.62
CA GLN A 525 4.17 -7.71 27.56
C GLN A 525 4.98 -9.01 27.69
N ILE A 526 4.49 -9.98 28.47
CA ILE A 526 5.19 -11.25 28.71
C ILE A 526 4.99 -12.23 27.54
N PHE A 527 3.78 -12.31 26.98
CA PHE A 527 3.40 -13.32 25.98
C PHE A 527 3.04 -12.67 24.65
N PRO A 528 4.00 -12.20 23.81
CA PRO A 528 3.80 -11.26 22.70
C PRO A 528 2.90 -11.78 21.59
N SER A 529 2.37 -10.88 20.77
CA SER A 529 1.45 -11.23 19.67
C SER A 529 2.23 -11.46 18.39
N PRO A 530 1.84 -12.41 17.53
CA PRO A 530 2.40 -12.55 16.20
C PRO A 530 1.89 -11.49 15.19
N VAL A 531 1.54 -10.29 15.64
CA VAL A 531 1.28 -9.15 14.72
C VAL A 531 2.62 -8.68 14.17
N PRO A 532 2.71 -8.28 12.89
CA PRO A 532 3.88 -7.56 12.39
C PRO A 532 4.30 -6.43 13.34
N ARG A 533 5.61 -6.35 13.64
CA ARG A 533 6.18 -5.36 14.56
C ARG A 533 5.88 -3.93 14.11
N GLU A 534 5.67 -3.73 12.83
CA GLU A 534 5.33 -2.48 12.17
C GLU A 534 3.92 -1.96 12.51
N LEU A 535 3.14 -2.70 13.32
CA LEU A 535 1.90 -2.22 13.90
C LEU A 535 2.01 -1.93 15.41
N GLU A 536 3.19 -2.06 16.00
CA GLU A 536 3.42 -1.80 17.44
C GLU A 536 3.09 -0.38 17.88
N PHE A 537 3.00 0.57 16.94
CA PHE A 537 2.48 1.90 17.22
C PHE A 537 1.05 1.88 17.80
N ILE A 538 0.26 0.82 17.54
CA ILE A 538 -1.02 0.58 18.20
C ILE A 538 -0.72 -0.10 19.55
N ARG A 539 -0.79 0.70 20.62
CA ARG A 539 -0.44 0.31 22.00
C ARG A 539 -1.31 -0.84 22.49
N ASN A 540 -2.62 -0.73 22.27
CA ASN A 540 -3.54 -1.79 22.64
C ASN A 540 -3.41 -2.96 21.65
N ARG A 541 -2.85 -4.04 22.15
CA ARG A 541 -2.55 -5.24 21.37
C ARG A 541 -3.79 -5.97 20.85
N GLU A 542 -4.88 -6.02 21.62
CA GLU A 542 -6.13 -6.68 21.19
C GLU A 542 -6.74 -5.94 20.00
N LYS A 543 -6.84 -4.62 20.12
CA LYS A 543 -7.24 -3.69 19.06
C LYS A 543 -6.36 -3.84 17.81
N ARG A 544 -5.04 -3.93 18.00
CA ARG A 544 -4.07 -4.18 16.93
C ARG A 544 -4.31 -5.51 16.20
N MET A 545 -4.48 -6.61 16.95
CA MET A 545 -4.77 -7.94 16.39
C MET A 545 -6.09 -7.96 15.62
N LYS A 546 -7.13 -7.33 16.18
CA LYS A 546 -8.46 -7.24 15.56
C LYS A 546 -8.40 -6.49 14.23
N LEU A 547 -7.69 -5.37 14.21
CA LEU A 547 -7.47 -4.59 12.98
C LEU A 547 -6.71 -5.42 11.93
N TRP A 548 -5.61 -6.07 12.32
CA TRP A 548 -4.81 -6.86 11.39
C TRP A 548 -5.60 -8.02 10.76
N ARG A 549 -6.41 -8.72 11.57
CA ARG A 549 -7.31 -9.79 11.11
C ARG A 549 -8.37 -9.25 10.16
N ASP A 550 -9.00 -8.13 10.49
CA ASP A 550 -10.03 -7.49 9.66
C ASP A 550 -9.47 -7.05 8.30
N VAL A 551 -8.32 -6.38 8.30
CA VAL A 551 -7.65 -5.94 7.07
C VAL A 551 -7.17 -7.12 6.23
N THR A 552 -6.62 -8.17 6.85
CA THR A 552 -6.19 -9.37 6.13
C THR A 552 -7.36 -10.07 5.44
N LYS A 553 -8.49 -10.19 6.15
CA LYS A 553 -9.71 -10.81 5.61
C LYS A 553 -10.32 -10.02 4.45
N ASN A 554 -10.35 -8.69 4.56
CA ASN A 554 -11.08 -7.81 3.65
C ASN A 554 -10.16 -7.01 2.72
N LEU A 555 -8.92 -7.49 2.48
CA LEU A 555 -7.88 -6.72 1.80
C LEU A 555 -8.32 -6.21 0.42
N SER A 556 -9.02 -7.03 -0.38
CA SER A 556 -9.50 -6.64 -1.71
C SER A 556 -10.44 -5.45 -1.69
N ASP A 557 -11.49 -5.52 -0.86
CA ASP A 557 -12.45 -4.43 -0.71
C ASP A 557 -11.77 -3.18 -0.15
N TYR A 558 -10.91 -3.35 0.86
CA TYR A 558 -10.23 -2.24 1.50
C TYR A 558 -9.19 -1.57 0.59
N TYR A 559 -8.53 -2.33 -0.29
CA TYR A 559 -7.60 -1.78 -1.27
C TYR A 559 -8.33 -0.87 -2.26
N GLU A 560 -9.38 -1.40 -2.90
CA GLU A 560 -10.17 -0.64 -3.88
C GLU A 560 -10.79 0.63 -3.29
N ARG A 561 -11.23 0.56 -2.03
CA ARG A 561 -11.96 1.64 -1.39
C ARG A 561 -11.08 2.71 -0.75
N TYR A 562 -9.92 2.33 -0.22
CA TYR A 562 -9.13 3.22 0.64
C TYR A 562 -7.70 3.47 0.16
N MET A 563 -7.14 2.68 -0.78
CA MET A 563 -5.70 2.73 -1.04
C MET A 563 -5.17 4.09 -1.51
N PRO A 564 -5.76 4.78 -2.52
CA PRO A 564 -5.27 6.09 -2.94
C PRO A 564 -5.23 7.09 -1.78
N ARG A 565 -6.32 7.13 -1.01
CA ARG A 565 -6.44 8.05 0.12
C ARG A 565 -5.50 7.69 1.28
N ALA A 566 -5.38 6.39 1.59
CA ALA A 566 -4.47 5.89 2.61
C ALA A 566 -3.01 6.19 2.26
N PHE A 567 -2.64 6.07 0.98
CA PHE A 567 -1.30 6.41 0.51
C PHE A 567 -1.02 7.90 0.58
N VAL A 568 -1.98 8.77 0.22
CA VAL A 568 -1.84 10.23 0.38
C VAL A 568 -1.68 10.63 1.85
N ASP A 569 -2.53 10.09 2.74
CA ASP A 569 -2.44 10.35 4.18
C ASP A 569 -1.07 9.85 4.74
N LEU A 570 -0.58 8.69 4.29
CA LEU A 570 0.77 8.18 4.61
C LEU A 570 1.87 9.15 4.20
N LEU A 571 1.88 9.61 2.93
CA LEU A 571 2.90 10.53 2.44
C LEU A 571 2.87 11.86 3.20
N LYS A 572 1.68 12.38 3.49
CA LYS A 572 1.50 13.65 4.20
C LYS A 572 2.09 13.62 5.60
N ARG A 573 2.05 12.45 6.25
CA ARG A 573 2.55 12.25 7.62
C ARG A 573 4.04 11.94 7.68
N SER A 574 4.66 11.56 6.56
CA SER A 574 6.09 11.21 6.53
C SER A 574 7.04 12.38 6.79
N GLY A 575 6.56 13.63 6.72
CA GLY A 575 7.40 14.84 6.84
C GLY A 575 8.27 15.13 5.60
N ILE A 576 8.35 14.20 4.64
CA ILE A 576 9.10 14.34 3.38
C ILE A 576 8.26 15.08 2.33
N PHE A 577 6.94 14.82 2.32
CA PHE A 577 6.00 15.40 1.37
C PHE A 577 4.95 16.23 2.12
N TYR A 578 4.56 17.36 1.54
CA TYR A 578 3.38 18.10 1.98
C TYR A 578 2.31 17.99 0.91
N LEU A 579 1.12 17.52 1.28
CA LEU A 579 0.03 17.27 0.34
C LEU A 579 -1.23 18.03 0.71
N GLU A 580 -1.82 18.68 -0.29
CA GLU A 580 -3.15 19.29 -0.23
C GLU A 580 -4.06 18.62 -1.25
N ILE A 581 -5.13 18.00 -0.77
CA ILE A 581 -6.04 17.19 -1.59
C ILE A 581 -7.01 18.11 -2.31
N LYS A 582 -7.21 17.86 -3.61
CA LYS A 582 -8.18 18.60 -4.41
C LYS A 582 -9.54 17.91 -4.33
N GLU A 583 -10.50 18.55 -3.69
CA GLU A 583 -11.86 18.02 -3.61
C GLU A 583 -12.50 17.94 -5.00
N MET A 584 -12.67 16.72 -5.50
CA MET A 584 -13.22 16.44 -6.83
C MET A 584 -14.08 15.17 -6.75
N THR A 585 -15.14 15.11 -7.55
CA THR A 585 -15.94 13.88 -7.68
C THR A 585 -15.22 12.92 -8.62
N LEU A 586 -14.40 12.03 -8.05
CA LEU A 586 -13.61 11.04 -8.76
C LEU A 586 -14.01 9.61 -8.34
N PRO A 587 -13.73 8.60 -9.18
CA PRO A 587 -13.79 7.20 -8.78
C PRO A 587 -12.95 6.91 -7.53
N GLN A 588 -13.35 5.93 -6.71
CA GLN A 588 -12.68 5.62 -5.44
C GLN A 588 -11.21 5.20 -5.58
N ASN A 589 -10.82 4.70 -6.76
CA ASN A 589 -9.45 4.30 -7.08
C ASN A 589 -8.55 5.47 -7.52
N ILE A 590 -9.03 6.71 -7.46
CA ILE A 590 -8.29 7.91 -7.88
C ILE A 590 -8.38 9.00 -6.81
N GLU A 591 -7.23 9.52 -6.39
CA GLU A 591 -7.13 10.74 -5.60
C GLU A 591 -6.23 11.75 -6.34
N VAL A 592 -6.52 13.05 -6.23
CA VAL A 592 -5.67 14.11 -6.81
C VAL A 592 -5.23 15.06 -5.70
N ALA A 593 -3.94 15.38 -5.66
CA ALA A 593 -3.39 16.32 -4.70
C ALA A 593 -2.36 17.25 -5.34
N GLU A 594 -2.21 18.44 -4.77
CA GLU A 594 -0.99 19.24 -4.93
C GLU A 594 0.05 18.72 -3.94
N VAL A 595 1.23 18.39 -4.44
CA VAL A 595 2.34 17.80 -3.69
C VAL A 595 3.49 18.78 -3.68
N ARG A 596 4.04 19.06 -2.50
CA ARG A 596 5.28 19.79 -2.31
C ARG A 596 6.40 18.86 -1.88
N PHE A 597 7.52 18.91 -2.61
CA PHE A 597 8.75 18.16 -2.38
C PHE A 597 9.95 19.05 -2.76
N ASN A 598 11.02 19.10 -1.97
CA ASN A 598 12.22 19.94 -2.22
C ASN A 598 11.93 21.39 -2.67
N ASP A 599 10.97 22.03 -1.98
CA ASP A 599 10.49 23.40 -2.22
C ASP A 599 9.87 23.67 -3.60
N VAL A 600 9.43 22.62 -4.29
CA VAL A 600 8.63 22.74 -5.51
C VAL A 600 7.27 22.09 -5.36
N ASN A 601 6.26 22.69 -5.99
CA ASN A 601 4.89 22.20 -6.00
C ASN A 601 4.54 21.60 -7.35
N PHE A 602 3.83 20.48 -7.34
CA PHE A 602 3.32 19.83 -8.54
C PHE A 602 1.99 19.11 -8.29
N ASN A 603 1.15 19.00 -9.32
CA ASN A 603 -0.09 18.26 -9.24
C ASN A 603 0.16 16.78 -9.51
N ALA A 604 -0.26 15.93 -8.58
CA ALA A 604 -0.14 14.48 -8.69
C ALA A 604 -1.52 13.80 -8.68
N MET A 605 -1.64 12.75 -9.47
CA MET A 605 -2.76 11.81 -9.42
C MET A 605 -2.28 10.49 -8.81
N PHE A 606 -3.02 9.97 -7.84
CA PHE A 606 -2.77 8.68 -7.22
C PHE A 606 -3.80 7.71 -7.79
N TYR A 607 -3.35 6.77 -8.60
CA TYR A 607 -4.21 5.81 -9.30
C TYR A 607 -3.90 4.41 -8.78
N SER A 608 -4.88 3.74 -8.16
CA SER A 608 -4.70 2.40 -7.59
C SER A 608 -5.28 1.31 -8.48
N VAL A 609 -4.50 0.26 -8.70
CA VAL A 609 -4.90 -0.99 -9.37
C VAL A 609 -4.75 -2.14 -8.38
N ASN A 610 -5.86 -2.78 -8.03
CA ASN A 610 -5.85 -3.98 -7.20
C ASN A 610 -5.52 -5.21 -8.07
N GLY A 611 -4.24 -5.52 -8.24
CA GLY A 611 -3.78 -6.60 -9.11
C GLY A 611 -2.70 -6.18 -10.10
N ASP A 612 -2.69 -6.84 -11.25
CA ASP A 612 -1.80 -6.53 -12.37
C ASP A 612 -2.32 -5.29 -13.13
N VAL A 613 -1.39 -4.48 -13.62
CA VAL A 613 -1.71 -3.27 -14.41
C VAL A 613 -1.89 -3.65 -15.88
N LYS A 614 -3.07 -3.30 -16.42
CA LYS A 614 -3.49 -3.67 -17.78
C LYS A 614 -3.41 -2.49 -18.75
N SER A 615 -3.51 -2.81 -20.04
CA SER A 615 -3.52 -1.79 -21.09
C SER A 615 -4.71 -0.82 -20.96
N GLU A 616 -5.85 -1.29 -20.46
CA GLU A 616 -7.03 -0.46 -20.19
C GLU A 616 -6.80 0.56 -19.08
N ASP A 617 -6.03 0.21 -18.04
CA ASP A 617 -5.69 1.13 -16.95
C ASP A 617 -4.84 2.28 -17.47
N ILE A 618 -3.85 1.99 -18.33
CA ILE A 618 -3.00 3.00 -18.96
C ILE A 618 -3.81 3.89 -19.91
N GLU A 619 -4.78 3.31 -20.63
CA GLU A 619 -5.71 4.08 -21.47
C GLU A 619 -6.62 4.99 -20.64
N ASP A 620 -7.12 4.54 -19.48
CA ASP A 620 -7.90 5.40 -18.58
C ASP A 620 -7.02 6.51 -17.99
N ILE A 621 -5.81 6.20 -17.51
CA ILE A 621 -4.85 7.21 -17.05
C ILE A 621 -4.61 8.28 -18.13
N SER A 622 -4.36 7.86 -19.38
CA SER A 622 -4.15 8.78 -20.51
C SER A 622 -5.36 9.69 -20.77
N LYS A 623 -6.59 9.15 -20.70
CA LYS A 623 -7.83 9.92 -20.82
C LYS A 623 -7.98 10.91 -19.67
N LYS A 624 -7.74 10.48 -18.42
CA LYS A 624 -7.82 11.33 -17.23
C LYS A 624 -6.81 12.47 -17.26
N LEU A 625 -5.57 12.20 -17.65
CA LEU A 625 -4.52 13.20 -17.84
C LEU A 625 -4.89 14.28 -18.87
N THR A 626 -5.74 13.95 -19.84
CA THR A 626 -6.25 14.92 -20.81
C THR A 626 -7.39 15.76 -20.23
N SER A 627 -8.27 15.17 -19.43
CA SER A 627 -9.43 15.86 -18.83
C SER A 627 -9.11 16.69 -17.58
N LEU A 628 -8.15 16.27 -16.75
CA LEU A 628 -7.85 16.85 -15.44
C LEU A 628 -6.67 17.82 -15.47
N ARG A 629 -6.30 18.33 -16.66
CA ARG A 629 -5.09 19.14 -16.83
C ARG A 629 -5.08 20.36 -15.90
N PRO A 630 -3.92 20.71 -15.31
CA PRO A 630 -2.62 20.05 -15.47
C PRO A 630 -2.34 19.05 -14.33
N ILE A 631 -2.02 17.80 -14.71
CA ILE A 631 -1.41 16.78 -13.83
C ILE A 631 0.02 16.57 -14.29
N HIS A 632 0.98 16.72 -13.37
CA HIS A 632 2.40 16.59 -13.65
C HIS A 632 2.88 15.14 -13.50
N CYS A 633 2.42 14.46 -12.44
CA CYS A 633 2.86 13.12 -12.04
C CYS A 633 1.66 12.20 -11.77
N VAL A 634 1.82 10.91 -12.02
CA VAL A 634 0.89 9.85 -11.65
C VAL A 634 1.62 8.83 -10.79
N PHE A 635 1.23 8.69 -9.53
CA PHE A 635 1.62 7.56 -8.70
C PHE A 635 0.71 6.38 -9.02
N LEU A 636 1.26 5.40 -9.74
CA LEU A 636 0.56 4.17 -10.07
C LEU A 636 0.80 3.17 -8.94
N LEU A 637 -0.22 2.98 -8.10
CA LEU A 637 -0.19 2.07 -6.94
C LEU A 637 -0.74 0.72 -7.37
N PHE A 638 0.01 -0.37 -7.23
CA PHE A 638 -0.46 -1.69 -7.66
C PHE A 638 0.12 -2.85 -6.84
N THR A 639 -0.57 -3.98 -6.78
CA THR A 639 -0.13 -5.16 -5.99
C THR A 639 0.51 -6.27 -6.82
N GLY A 640 0.19 -6.34 -8.11
CA GLY A 640 0.64 -7.35 -9.06
C GLY A 640 1.86 -6.91 -9.87
N ASP A 641 1.87 -7.26 -11.15
CA ASP A 641 2.89 -6.86 -12.14
C ASP A 641 2.30 -5.96 -13.24
N ILE A 642 3.16 -5.26 -13.97
CA ILE A 642 2.75 -4.50 -15.16
C ILE A 642 2.89 -5.43 -16.36
N THR A 643 1.78 -5.67 -17.06
CA THR A 643 1.78 -6.51 -18.27
C THR A 643 2.63 -5.92 -19.40
N GLU A 644 3.11 -6.78 -20.31
CA GLU A 644 3.85 -6.31 -21.49
C GLU A 644 2.99 -5.38 -22.37
N GLU A 645 1.70 -5.68 -22.54
CA GLU A 645 0.77 -4.80 -23.26
C GLU A 645 0.63 -3.43 -22.58
N ALA A 646 0.58 -3.39 -21.24
CA ALA A 646 0.57 -2.13 -20.50
C ALA A 646 1.90 -1.36 -20.66
N LYS A 647 3.05 -2.03 -20.64
CA LYS A 647 4.36 -1.40 -20.89
C LYS A 647 4.45 -0.80 -22.29
N GLU A 648 4.04 -1.56 -23.32
CA GLU A 648 3.94 -1.05 -24.69
C GLU A 648 3.01 0.15 -24.75
N LYS A 649 1.88 0.12 -24.03
CA LYS A 649 0.95 1.23 -23.96
C LYS A 649 1.54 2.47 -23.30
N ILE A 650 2.32 2.30 -22.23
CA ILE A 650 3.04 3.39 -21.56
C ILE A 650 4.01 4.07 -22.54
N ILE A 651 4.73 3.29 -23.35
CA ILE A 651 5.62 3.81 -24.40
C ILE A 651 4.83 4.53 -25.49
N ASN A 652 3.81 3.87 -26.05
CA ASN A 652 2.98 4.40 -27.14
C ASN A 652 2.21 5.69 -26.77
N LYS A 653 1.89 5.87 -25.49
CA LYS A 653 1.24 7.07 -24.96
C LYS A 653 2.24 8.11 -24.44
N GLU A 654 3.54 7.87 -24.63
CA GLU A 654 4.63 8.73 -24.16
C GLU A 654 4.56 8.99 -22.65
N LEU A 655 4.06 8.04 -21.85
CA LEU A 655 3.93 8.21 -20.39
C LEU A 655 5.17 7.74 -19.62
N GLY A 656 6.03 6.93 -20.25
CA GLY A 656 7.23 6.36 -19.65
C GLY A 656 8.51 7.20 -19.82
N PRO A 657 9.68 6.65 -19.44
CA PRO A 657 10.97 7.35 -19.41
C PRO A 657 11.43 7.94 -20.74
N GLU A 658 11.05 7.35 -21.87
CA GLU A 658 11.41 7.89 -23.20
C GLU A 658 10.50 9.05 -23.65
N GLY A 659 9.31 9.19 -23.05
CA GLY A 659 8.31 10.23 -23.37
C GLY A 659 8.24 11.37 -22.36
N GLU A 660 7.06 11.69 -21.85
CA GLU A 660 6.83 12.70 -20.80
C GLU A 660 7.22 12.21 -19.38
N ASN A 661 7.50 10.90 -19.19
CA ASN A 661 7.88 10.27 -17.91
C ASN A 661 6.97 10.66 -16.73
N LYS A 662 5.65 10.53 -16.94
CA LYS A 662 4.63 10.97 -15.97
C LYS A 662 4.31 9.93 -14.91
N ILE A 663 4.60 8.66 -15.15
CA ILE A 663 4.21 7.57 -14.24
C ILE A 663 5.37 7.25 -13.30
N ILE A 664 5.09 7.24 -12.00
CA ILE A 664 5.94 6.68 -10.96
C ILE A 664 5.30 5.40 -10.47
N GLU A 665 5.99 4.29 -10.66
CA GLU A 665 5.53 2.95 -10.32
C GLU A 665 5.74 2.67 -8.83
N VAL A 666 4.67 2.33 -8.13
CA VAL A 666 4.68 2.01 -6.70
C VAL A 666 4.04 0.64 -6.47
N LYS A 667 4.88 -0.39 -6.42
CA LYS A 667 4.44 -1.77 -6.14
C LYS A 667 4.23 -1.96 -4.64
N LEU A 668 3.00 -2.30 -4.25
CA LEU A 668 2.55 -2.55 -2.89
C LEU A 668 2.27 -4.05 -2.72
N HIS A 669 3.27 -4.84 -2.33
CA HIS A 669 3.03 -6.25 -1.99
C HIS A 669 1.98 -6.38 -0.85
N PRO A 670 1.15 -7.45 -0.80
CA PRO A 670 0.08 -7.62 0.18
C PRO A 670 0.38 -7.17 1.62
N THR A 671 1.52 -7.53 2.20
CA THR A 671 1.90 -7.12 3.57
C THR A 671 2.03 -5.60 3.71
N LEU A 672 2.67 -4.94 2.74
CA LEU A 672 2.81 -3.49 2.71
C LEU A 672 1.45 -2.82 2.48
N ALA A 673 0.62 -3.35 1.59
CA ALA A 673 -0.75 -2.86 1.37
C ALA A 673 -1.60 -2.95 2.65
N LYS A 674 -1.57 -4.10 3.34
CA LYS A 674 -2.24 -4.30 4.64
C LYS A 674 -1.74 -3.31 5.67
N ARG A 675 -0.42 -3.04 5.72
CA ARG A 675 0.18 -2.07 6.65
C ARG A 675 -0.31 -0.65 6.37
N VAL A 676 -0.26 -0.18 5.11
CA VAL A 676 -0.74 1.17 4.73
C VAL A 676 -2.21 1.35 5.07
N ILE A 677 -3.06 0.36 4.74
CA ILE A 677 -4.48 0.38 5.10
C ILE A 677 -4.66 0.34 6.63
N SER A 678 -3.88 -0.46 7.35
CA SER A 678 -3.96 -0.56 8.81
C SER A 678 -3.59 0.76 9.49
N ILE A 679 -2.53 1.43 9.02
CA ILE A 679 -2.16 2.78 9.49
C ILE A 679 -3.33 3.73 9.30
N TYR A 680 -3.85 3.83 8.07
CA TYR A 680 -4.98 4.69 7.75
C TYR A 680 -6.21 4.40 8.63
N MET A 681 -6.59 3.12 8.79
CA MET A 681 -7.74 2.74 9.60
C MET A 681 -7.53 3.00 11.09
N ALA A 682 -6.34 2.74 11.61
CA ALA A 682 -5.98 3.03 13.00
C ALA A 682 -6.14 4.53 13.27
N GLU A 683 -5.61 5.38 12.39
CA GLU A 683 -5.71 6.84 12.52
C GLU A 683 -7.16 7.36 12.46
N LYS A 684 -8.07 6.68 11.74
CA LYS A 684 -9.48 7.09 11.71
C LYS A 684 -10.32 6.54 12.86
N ARG A 685 -9.94 5.38 13.42
CA ARG A 685 -10.81 4.61 14.32
C ARG A 685 -10.28 4.46 15.75
N MET A 686 -8.99 4.71 15.98
CA MET A 686 -8.26 4.26 17.18
C MET A 686 -7.21 5.28 17.66
N THR A 687 -7.46 6.58 17.45
CA THR A 687 -6.48 7.66 17.70
C THR A 687 -5.89 7.67 19.10
N GLU A 688 -6.66 7.28 20.11
CA GLU A 688 -6.24 7.26 21.52
C GLU A 688 -5.24 6.14 21.84
N ASP A 689 -5.21 5.08 21.02
CA ASP A 689 -4.33 3.92 21.21
C ASP A 689 -3.03 4.02 20.41
N ILE A 690 -2.80 5.13 19.70
CA ILE A 690 -1.66 5.32 18.81
C ILE A 690 -0.50 6.00 19.55
N SER A 691 0.68 5.42 19.45
CA SER A 691 1.94 6.06 19.81
C SER A 691 2.48 6.83 18.60
N SER A 692 2.36 8.17 18.62
CA SER A 692 2.77 9.01 17.49
C SER A 692 4.23 8.79 17.10
N ASP A 693 5.16 8.84 18.06
CA ASP A 693 6.59 8.70 17.77
C ASP A 693 6.95 7.39 17.06
N LEU A 694 6.31 6.28 17.46
CA LEU A 694 6.50 4.97 16.82
C LEU A 694 5.88 4.95 15.43
N LEU A 695 4.67 5.51 15.29
CA LEU A 695 3.98 5.59 14.02
C LEU A 695 4.78 6.42 13.02
N ASP A 696 5.28 7.57 13.43
CA ASP A 696 6.02 8.51 12.58
C ASP A 696 7.33 7.84 12.09
N GLY A 697 8.06 7.13 12.97
CA GLY A 697 9.22 6.34 12.57
C GLY A 697 8.89 5.17 11.63
N ILE A 698 7.75 4.50 11.81
CA ILE A 698 7.29 3.43 10.89
C ILE A 698 6.90 4.00 9.53
N ILE A 699 6.23 5.15 9.50
CA ILE A 699 5.85 5.84 8.26
C ILE A 699 7.11 6.30 7.52
N GLU A 700 8.05 6.95 8.21
CA GLU A 700 9.32 7.38 7.63
C GLU A 700 10.07 6.20 7.01
N ASN A 701 10.25 5.10 7.74
CA ASN A 701 10.89 3.88 7.22
C ASN A 701 10.12 3.29 6.04
N THR A 702 8.78 3.27 6.08
CA THR A 702 7.96 2.75 4.98
C THR A 702 8.17 3.57 3.70
N VAL A 703 8.23 4.91 3.80
CA VAL A 703 8.38 5.80 2.65
C VAL A 703 9.81 5.84 2.11
N THR A 704 10.81 5.79 3.00
CA THR A 704 12.24 5.92 2.62
C THR A 704 12.91 4.60 2.28
N ILE A 705 12.61 3.52 3.01
CA ILE A 705 13.28 2.22 2.85
C ILE A 705 12.44 1.29 2.01
N ASP A 706 11.18 1.03 2.41
CA ASP A 706 10.37 0.00 1.78
C ASP A 706 9.87 0.42 0.38
N LEU A 707 9.55 1.70 0.21
CA LEU A 707 9.06 2.27 -1.06
C LEU A 707 10.16 2.94 -1.89
N ASP A 708 11.26 3.32 -1.24
CA ASP A 708 12.35 4.13 -1.80
C ASP A 708 11.84 5.40 -2.51
N LEU A 709 10.77 6.00 -1.98
CA LEU A 709 10.04 7.04 -2.72
C LEU A 709 10.82 8.35 -2.78
N LYS A 710 11.63 8.65 -1.76
CA LYS A 710 12.46 9.85 -1.74
C LYS A 710 13.44 9.86 -2.91
N ASN A 711 14.22 8.79 -3.07
CA ASN A 711 15.22 8.69 -4.14
C ASN A 711 14.55 8.66 -5.52
N LYS A 712 13.47 7.89 -5.68
CA LYS A 712 12.67 7.88 -6.92
C LYS A 712 12.15 9.27 -7.31
N MET A 713 11.74 10.07 -6.33
CA MET A 713 11.25 11.43 -6.58
C MET A 713 12.37 12.41 -6.92
N GLU A 714 13.55 12.26 -6.32
CA GLU A 714 14.75 13.03 -6.68
C GLU A 714 15.18 12.73 -8.12
N GLU A 715 15.33 11.44 -8.46
CA GLU A 715 15.65 10.99 -9.83
C GLU A 715 14.60 11.46 -10.83
N TRP A 716 13.31 11.34 -10.48
CA TRP A 716 12.23 11.80 -11.34
C TRP A 716 12.31 13.32 -11.58
N LEU A 717 12.56 14.14 -10.55
CA LEU A 717 12.69 15.59 -10.71
C LEU A 717 13.88 15.95 -11.61
N GLU A 718 15.02 15.28 -11.48
CA GLU A 718 16.19 15.49 -12.35
C GLU A 718 15.87 15.18 -13.82
N ILE A 719 15.18 14.06 -14.08
CA ILE A 719 14.71 13.71 -15.43
C ILE A 719 13.73 14.77 -15.95
N GLN A 720 12.83 15.27 -15.10
CA GLN A 720 11.85 16.29 -15.50
C GLN A 720 12.48 17.67 -15.76
N GLU A 721 13.59 18.00 -15.10
CA GLU A 721 14.38 19.19 -15.39
C GLU A 721 15.07 19.09 -16.75
N ALA A 722 15.69 17.95 -17.05
CA ALA A 722 16.29 17.68 -18.37
C ALA A 722 15.26 17.76 -19.52
N LYS A 723 14.00 17.41 -19.25
CA LYS A 723 12.87 17.49 -20.19
C LYS A 723 12.16 18.85 -20.21
N GLY A 724 12.58 19.80 -19.36
CA GLY A 724 12.01 21.13 -19.27
C GLY A 724 10.60 21.20 -18.66
N LEU A 725 10.11 20.14 -18.00
CA LEU A 725 8.90 20.22 -17.17
C LEU A 725 9.19 20.94 -15.84
N ALA A 726 10.34 20.62 -15.23
CA ALA A 726 10.78 21.25 -13.99
C ALA A 726 11.78 22.38 -14.27
N ILE A 727 11.64 23.49 -13.56
CA ILE A 727 12.57 24.63 -13.58
C ILE A 727 12.92 24.92 -12.13
N ILE A 728 13.93 24.20 -11.64
CA ILE A 728 14.31 24.19 -10.23
C ILE A 728 15.19 25.39 -9.92
N ASP A 729 16.23 25.62 -10.73
CA ASP A 729 17.09 26.79 -10.59
C ASP A 729 17.67 27.28 -11.92
N ILE A 730 18.00 28.57 -11.98
CA ILE A 730 18.82 29.17 -13.04
C ILE A 730 20.02 29.79 -12.34
N PRO A 731 21.12 29.04 -12.18
CA PRO A 731 22.28 29.56 -11.49
C PRO A 731 22.93 30.72 -12.25
N LEU A 732 22.96 31.91 -11.62
CA LEU A 732 23.55 33.12 -12.17
C LEU A 732 24.68 33.63 -11.26
N GLU A 733 25.89 33.76 -11.80
CA GLU A 733 27.04 34.34 -11.08
C GLU A 733 27.29 35.80 -11.48
N SER A 734 26.93 36.15 -12.72
CA SER A 734 27.29 37.44 -13.32
C SER A 734 26.25 38.53 -13.08
N THR A 735 25.01 38.16 -12.73
CA THR A 735 23.91 39.09 -12.43
C THR A 735 22.83 38.44 -11.57
N SER A 736 22.15 39.20 -10.71
CA SER A 736 20.93 38.76 -10.01
C SER A 736 19.64 39.10 -10.77
N ASN A 737 19.74 39.77 -11.92
CA ASN A 737 18.59 40.24 -12.69
C ASN A 737 18.27 39.28 -13.84
N LEU A 738 17.23 38.45 -13.65
CA LEU A 738 16.73 37.49 -14.63
C LEU A 738 16.37 38.12 -15.99
N ARG A 739 15.81 39.33 -15.99
CA ARG A 739 15.48 40.03 -17.24
C ARG A 739 16.73 40.46 -17.98
N LEU A 740 17.74 40.98 -17.29
CA LEU A 740 19.01 41.35 -17.92
C LEU A 740 19.71 40.12 -18.51
N PHE A 741 19.67 38.99 -17.81
CA PHE A 741 20.16 37.70 -18.30
C PHE A 741 19.45 37.28 -19.61
N ALA A 742 18.12 37.25 -19.60
CA ALA A 742 17.31 36.90 -20.77
C ALA A 742 17.50 37.88 -21.94
N ASP A 743 17.52 39.18 -21.63
CA ASP A 743 17.74 40.26 -22.58
C ASP A 743 19.15 40.20 -23.21
N THR A 744 20.15 39.68 -22.49
CA THR A 744 21.50 39.47 -23.03
C THR A 744 21.50 38.40 -24.12
N GLN A 745 20.66 37.36 -24.01
CA GLN A 745 20.55 36.33 -25.06
C GLN A 745 20.04 36.92 -26.39
N LYS A 746 19.27 38.01 -26.37
CA LYS A 746 18.76 38.68 -27.58
C LYS A 746 19.87 39.11 -28.55
N PHE A 747 21.07 39.45 -28.02
CA PHE A 747 22.26 39.73 -28.84
C PHE A 747 22.63 38.53 -29.73
N TYR A 748 22.57 37.32 -29.19
CA TYR A 748 22.85 36.08 -29.93
C TYR A 748 21.69 35.70 -30.85
N ILE A 749 20.45 35.91 -30.43
CA ILE A 749 19.24 35.62 -31.23
C ILE A 749 19.21 36.45 -32.52
N ASN A 750 19.72 37.69 -32.53
CA ASN A 750 19.84 38.52 -33.75
C ASN A 750 20.69 37.87 -34.86
N PHE A 751 21.54 36.91 -34.49
CA PHE A 751 22.40 36.14 -35.38
C PHE A 751 22.09 34.64 -35.28
N LEU A 752 20.81 34.26 -35.07
CA LEU A 752 20.36 32.88 -35.01
C LEU A 752 20.94 32.05 -36.18
N GLY A 753 21.42 30.84 -35.87
CA GLY A 753 22.07 29.96 -36.84
C GLY A 753 23.56 30.24 -37.14
N LYS A 754 24.17 31.30 -36.57
CA LYS A 754 25.58 31.63 -36.81
C LYS A 754 26.47 31.32 -35.59
N GLU A 755 27.64 30.73 -35.83
CA GLU A 755 28.69 30.50 -34.83
C GLU A 755 29.55 31.76 -34.68
N MET A 756 29.56 32.39 -33.50
CA MET A 756 30.28 33.65 -33.26
C MET A 756 30.91 33.72 -31.87
N SER A 757 32.02 34.46 -31.72
CA SER A 757 32.57 34.76 -30.39
C SER A 757 31.70 35.81 -29.67
N PRO A 758 31.70 35.85 -28.33
CA PRO A 758 31.01 36.90 -27.58
C PRO A 758 31.38 38.32 -28.04
N GLU A 759 32.65 38.59 -28.30
CA GLU A 759 33.13 39.89 -28.77
C GLU A 759 32.55 40.22 -30.15
N GLU A 760 32.58 39.26 -31.09
CA GLU A 760 31.98 39.42 -32.42
C GLU A 760 30.47 39.72 -32.32
N VAL A 761 29.76 39.05 -31.41
CA VAL A 761 28.32 39.25 -31.18
C VAL A 761 28.03 40.64 -30.62
N PHE A 762 28.79 41.08 -29.62
CA PHE A 762 28.65 42.40 -29.02
C PHE A 762 28.90 43.50 -30.06
N ASP A 763 30.04 43.41 -30.77
CA ASP A 763 30.49 44.44 -31.70
C ASP A 763 29.55 44.55 -32.92
N LYS A 764 29.03 43.43 -33.45
CA LYS A 764 28.03 43.49 -34.54
C LYS A 764 26.69 44.06 -34.10
N ASN A 765 26.23 43.79 -32.89
CA ASN A 765 24.98 44.37 -32.36
C ASN A 765 25.07 45.88 -32.14
N GLN A 766 26.28 46.46 -31.98
CA GLN A 766 26.44 47.92 -31.91
C GLN A 766 25.92 48.64 -33.17
N ARG A 767 25.95 47.97 -34.33
CA ARG A 767 25.36 48.50 -35.57
C ARG A 767 23.84 48.64 -35.45
N ILE A 768 23.17 47.72 -34.77
CA ILE A 768 21.73 47.79 -34.52
C ILE A 768 21.43 48.88 -33.48
N MET A 769 22.22 48.94 -32.39
CA MET A 769 22.08 49.97 -31.34
C MET A 769 22.22 51.40 -31.84
N LYS A 770 23.03 51.62 -32.88
CA LYS A 770 23.20 52.91 -33.55
C LYS A 770 21.86 53.49 -34.02
N PHE A 771 20.92 52.63 -34.43
CA PHE A 771 19.60 53.00 -34.94
C PHE A 771 18.49 52.98 -33.88
N ILE A 772 18.80 52.76 -32.61
CA ILE A 772 17.78 52.72 -31.55
C ILE A 772 17.84 54.01 -30.76
N LYS A 773 16.67 54.60 -30.49
CA LYS A 773 16.57 55.81 -29.67
C LYS A 773 16.77 55.42 -28.20
N PRO A 774 17.68 56.10 -27.48
CA PRO A 774 17.81 55.96 -26.03
C PRO A 774 16.47 56.11 -25.31
N GLU A 775 16.20 55.26 -24.31
CA GLU A 775 15.00 55.36 -23.45
C GLU A 775 13.65 55.22 -24.18
N ALA A 776 13.65 54.78 -25.44
CA ALA A 776 12.43 54.46 -26.17
C ALA A 776 11.68 53.35 -25.42
N LYS A 777 10.50 53.68 -24.87
CA LYS A 777 9.77 52.84 -23.91
C LYS A 777 9.16 51.58 -24.52
N LYS A 778 9.06 51.47 -25.85
CA LYS A 778 8.21 50.47 -26.53
C LYS A 778 8.93 49.37 -27.29
N VAL A 779 10.18 49.58 -27.72
CA VAL A 779 10.87 48.65 -28.62
C VAL A 779 12.12 48.07 -27.94
N ALA A 780 11.89 47.17 -26.99
CA ALA A 780 12.95 46.49 -26.24
C ALA A 780 13.72 45.46 -27.11
N LEU A 781 14.60 45.97 -27.99
CA LEU A 781 15.40 45.19 -28.92
C LEU A 781 16.56 44.46 -28.22
N ILE A 782 17.49 45.19 -27.63
CA ILE A 782 18.60 44.65 -26.83
C ILE A 782 18.95 45.62 -25.69
N PRO A 783 19.41 45.13 -24.53
CA PRO A 783 19.65 45.96 -23.34
C PRO A 783 20.90 46.84 -23.52
N ASP A 784 20.93 47.98 -22.82
CA ASP A 784 22.13 48.83 -22.73
C ASP A 784 23.07 48.23 -21.68
N ILE A 785 24.10 47.50 -22.12
CA ILE A 785 25.04 46.75 -21.27
C ILE A 785 26.48 46.98 -21.71
N GLU A 786 27.39 47.13 -20.74
CA GLU A 786 28.81 47.28 -21.01
C GLU A 786 29.47 45.94 -21.39
N LYS A 787 30.48 46.00 -22.29
CA LYS A 787 31.17 44.81 -22.82
C LYS A 787 31.65 43.84 -21.73
N PRO A 788 32.31 44.27 -20.63
CA PRO A 788 32.73 43.33 -19.58
C PRO A 788 31.56 42.60 -18.90
N ALA A 789 30.44 43.29 -18.67
CA ALA A 789 29.25 42.67 -18.09
C ALA A 789 28.59 41.69 -19.07
N PHE A 790 28.50 42.05 -20.35
CA PHE A 790 28.01 41.18 -21.42
C PHE A 790 28.81 39.87 -21.52
N LEU A 791 30.15 39.96 -21.51
CA LEU A 791 31.03 38.79 -21.61
C LEU A 791 30.82 37.82 -20.44
N ARG A 792 30.65 38.34 -19.22
CA ARG A 792 30.38 37.51 -18.03
C ARG A 792 29.00 36.83 -18.11
N ILE A 793 27.94 37.56 -18.44
CA ILE A 793 26.59 36.99 -18.60
C ILE A 793 26.54 35.96 -19.74
N SER A 794 27.40 36.09 -20.76
CA SER A 794 27.51 35.10 -21.84
C SER A 794 28.00 33.73 -21.35
N ILE A 795 28.82 33.70 -20.29
CA ILE A 795 29.25 32.45 -19.63
C ILE A 795 28.06 31.82 -18.90
N ASP A 796 27.27 32.63 -18.18
CA ASP A 796 26.05 32.15 -17.52
C ASP A 796 25.05 31.58 -18.56
N LEU A 797 24.89 32.21 -19.72
CA LEU A 797 24.03 31.73 -20.80
C LEU A 797 24.49 30.37 -21.37
N GLU A 798 25.80 30.17 -21.51
CA GLU A 798 26.38 28.88 -21.91
C GLU A 798 26.16 27.81 -20.85
N ARG A 799 26.46 28.11 -19.58
CA ARG A 799 26.26 27.22 -18.44
C ARG A 799 24.81 26.77 -18.25
N ASN A 800 23.86 27.68 -18.45
CA ASN A 800 22.43 27.41 -18.34
C ASN A 800 21.81 26.83 -19.64
N GLY A 801 22.64 26.44 -20.62
CA GLY A 801 22.17 25.70 -21.80
C GLY A 801 21.44 26.53 -22.86
N PHE A 802 21.45 27.86 -22.76
CA PHE A 802 20.90 28.77 -23.78
C PHE A 802 21.85 28.96 -24.97
N LEU A 803 23.16 28.76 -24.73
CA LEU A 803 24.20 28.76 -25.75
C LEU A 803 24.96 27.42 -25.71
N LYS A 804 25.50 27.01 -26.86
CA LYS A 804 26.40 25.85 -26.97
C LYS A 804 27.69 26.26 -27.66
N ARG A 805 28.82 25.75 -27.16
CA ARG A 805 30.11 25.93 -27.82
C ARG A 805 30.30 24.94 -28.95
N LYS A 806 30.67 25.45 -30.13
CA LYS A 806 31.00 24.69 -31.33
C LYS A 806 32.20 25.36 -31.99
N ASN A 807 33.27 24.60 -32.24
CA ASN A 807 34.51 25.09 -32.85
C ASN A 807 35.11 26.33 -32.14
N GLY A 808 35.02 26.39 -30.80
CA GLY A 808 35.51 27.53 -30.01
C GLY A 808 34.62 28.79 -30.06
N LYS A 809 33.54 28.78 -30.84
CA LYS A 809 32.53 29.86 -30.93
C LYS A 809 31.22 29.43 -30.28
N LEU A 810 30.33 30.38 -30.01
CA LEU A 810 29.02 30.12 -29.41
C LEU A 810 27.92 30.16 -30.47
N ILE A 811 26.91 29.31 -30.30
CA ILE A 811 25.67 29.29 -31.09
C ILE A 811 24.47 29.17 -30.15
N VAL A 812 23.35 29.78 -30.52
CA VAL A 812 22.08 29.66 -29.78
C VAL A 812 21.61 28.22 -29.81
N LYS A 813 21.30 27.67 -28.63
CA LYS A 813 20.68 26.35 -28.46
C LYS A 813 19.24 26.57 -28.02
N LYS A 814 18.30 25.78 -28.54
CA LYS A 814 16.92 25.76 -28.04
C LYS A 814 16.89 25.01 -26.70
N HIS A 815 16.32 25.65 -25.69
CA HIS A 815 16.22 25.05 -24.35
C HIS A 815 15.04 24.06 -24.27
N PRO A 816 15.11 22.95 -23.52
CA PRO A 816 13.98 22.02 -23.34
C PRO A 816 12.68 22.69 -22.85
N VAL A 817 12.80 23.69 -21.97
CA VAL A 817 11.66 24.51 -21.53
C VAL A 817 11.02 25.26 -22.70
N GLU A 818 11.82 25.79 -23.63
CA GLU A 818 11.28 26.44 -24.83
C GLU A 818 10.49 25.46 -25.69
N GLU A 819 11.02 24.25 -25.92
CA GLU A 819 10.34 23.19 -26.66
C GLU A 819 9.01 22.82 -26.02
N ARG A 820 8.99 22.66 -24.69
CA ARG A 820 7.77 22.35 -23.94
C ARG A 820 6.71 23.44 -24.05
N ILE A 821 7.08 24.73 -23.95
CA ILE A 821 6.14 25.85 -24.15
C ILE A 821 5.50 25.76 -25.54
N LEU A 822 6.31 25.49 -26.57
CA LEU A 822 5.83 25.38 -27.94
C LEU A 822 4.87 24.19 -28.11
N ASP A 823 5.16 23.04 -27.51
CA ASP A 823 4.28 21.86 -27.58
C ASP A 823 2.95 22.07 -26.86
N ILE A 824 2.94 22.79 -25.73
CA ILE A 824 1.72 23.22 -25.06
C ILE A 824 0.91 24.12 -25.99
N LEU A 825 1.53 25.12 -26.62
CA LEU A 825 0.84 26.05 -27.52
C LEU A 825 0.36 25.39 -28.82
N LYS A 826 1.04 24.36 -29.33
CA LYS A 826 0.57 23.53 -30.45
C LYS A 826 -0.70 22.76 -30.07
N LYS A 827 -0.75 22.18 -28.87
CA LYS A 827 -1.89 21.39 -28.37
C LYS A 827 -3.09 22.28 -28.03
N GLU A 828 -2.89 23.34 -27.24
CA GLU A 828 -3.96 24.21 -26.72
C GLU A 828 -4.37 25.33 -27.70
N LYS A 829 -3.56 25.60 -28.73
CA LYS A 829 -3.66 26.73 -29.69
C LYS A 829 -3.52 28.13 -29.07
N LYS A 830 -4.16 28.37 -27.94
CA LYS A 830 -4.19 29.65 -27.22
C LYS A 830 -4.37 29.40 -25.72
N ILE A 831 -3.48 29.95 -24.89
CA ILE A 831 -3.48 29.75 -23.43
C ILE A 831 -3.47 31.08 -22.69
N VAL A 832 -4.16 31.18 -21.55
CA VAL A 832 -4.06 32.34 -20.67
C VAL A 832 -2.66 32.41 -20.07
N LYS A 833 -2.06 33.61 -19.99
CA LYS A 833 -0.67 33.79 -19.53
C LYS A 833 -0.41 33.17 -18.16
N GLU A 834 -1.35 33.31 -17.23
CA GLU A 834 -1.27 32.74 -15.88
C GLU A 834 -1.43 31.23 -15.85
N ASP A 835 -2.23 30.67 -16.76
CA ASP A 835 -2.47 29.22 -16.84
C ASP A 835 -1.27 28.48 -17.40
N LEU A 836 -0.44 29.11 -18.25
CA LEU A 836 0.79 28.51 -18.75
C LEU A 836 1.71 28.06 -17.61
N LEU A 837 1.79 28.83 -16.52
CA LEU A 837 2.58 28.47 -15.34
C LEU A 837 2.14 27.14 -14.71
N LYS A 838 0.85 26.79 -14.80
CA LYS A 838 0.31 25.57 -14.19
C LYS A 838 0.78 24.30 -14.91
N TYR A 839 1.39 24.40 -16.09
CA TYR A 839 1.92 23.26 -16.85
C TYR A 839 3.38 22.91 -16.52
N PHE A 840 4.02 23.68 -15.63
CA PHE A 840 5.41 23.52 -15.23
C PHE A 840 5.52 23.36 -13.71
N ILE A 841 6.60 22.69 -13.29
CA ILE A 841 7.02 22.61 -11.89
C ILE A 841 8.08 23.70 -11.69
N VAL A 842 7.71 24.81 -11.08
CA VAL A 842 8.60 25.98 -10.96
C VAL A 842 8.87 26.33 -9.51
N ARG A 843 10.15 26.47 -9.14
CA ARG A 843 10.52 27.04 -7.83
C ARG A 843 10.28 28.56 -7.81
N ASN A 844 10.57 29.23 -8.93
CA ASN A 844 10.36 30.66 -9.09
C ASN A 844 9.59 30.95 -10.39
N ARG A 845 8.37 31.49 -10.26
CA ARG A 845 7.50 31.83 -11.41
C ARG A 845 8.18 32.80 -12.39
N ARG A 846 9.12 33.63 -11.91
CA ARG A 846 9.90 34.55 -12.74
C ARG A 846 10.81 33.85 -13.74
N TYR A 847 11.23 32.61 -13.49
CA TYR A 847 12.03 31.86 -14.47
C TYR A 847 11.26 31.70 -15.79
N LEU A 848 9.97 31.37 -15.73
CA LEU A 848 9.16 31.27 -16.93
C LEU A 848 8.83 32.65 -17.53
N THR A 849 8.38 33.60 -16.69
CA THR A 849 7.83 34.89 -17.17
C THR A 849 8.87 35.93 -17.54
N ASP A 850 10.04 35.94 -16.88
CA ASP A 850 11.10 36.93 -17.12
C ASP A 850 12.24 36.37 -17.99
N VAL A 851 12.33 35.04 -18.19
CA VAL A 851 13.37 34.41 -19.01
C VAL A 851 12.77 33.75 -20.27
N PHE A 852 12.19 32.55 -20.15
CA PHE A 852 11.85 31.74 -21.31
C PHE A 852 10.79 32.35 -22.23
N VAL A 853 9.72 32.92 -21.66
CA VAL A 853 8.64 33.53 -22.46
C VAL A 853 9.14 34.76 -23.24
N PRO A 854 9.83 35.75 -22.62
CA PRO A 854 10.41 36.87 -23.36
C PRO A 854 11.39 36.45 -24.46
N ILE A 855 12.17 35.38 -24.26
CA ILE A 855 13.08 34.84 -25.27
C ILE A 855 12.30 34.33 -26.49
N LEU A 856 11.25 33.54 -26.29
CA LEU A 856 10.41 33.02 -27.37
C LEU A 856 9.64 34.13 -28.12
N GLU A 857 9.13 35.13 -27.40
CA GLU A 857 8.52 36.32 -28.00
C GLU A 857 9.56 37.11 -28.81
N TYR A 858 10.80 37.18 -28.31
CA TYR A 858 11.87 37.87 -29.02
C TYR A 858 12.25 37.15 -30.33
N LYS A 859 12.31 35.81 -30.30
CA LYS A 859 12.48 34.96 -31.49
C LYS A 859 11.30 35.06 -32.46
N GLY A 860 10.17 35.65 -32.07
CA GLY A 860 8.97 35.79 -32.90
C GLY A 860 8.17 34.49 -33.06
N ILE A 861 8.50 33.44 -32.31
CA ILE A 861 7.84 32.11 -32.43
C ILE A 861 6.48 32.13 -31.73
N ILE A 862 6.36 32.89 -30.65
CA ILE A 862 5.12 33.09 -29.91
C ILE A 862 4.76 34.59 -29.90
N GLN A 863 3.48 34.88 -29.71
CA GLN A 863 2.95 36.23 -29.57
C GLN A 863 2.03 36.34 -28.35
N GLY A 864 2.22 37.40 -27.55
CA GLY A 864 1.33 37.77 -26.46
C GLY A 864 0.25 38.76 -26.93
N LYS A 865 -0.96 38.29 -27.24
CA LYS A 865 -2.12 39.15 -27.58
C LYS A 865 -3.08 39.21 -26.37
N GLY A 866 -3.12 40.35 -25.68
CA GLY A 866 -3.94 40.55 -24.47
C GLY A 866 -3.51 39.61 -23.32
N PRO A 867 -4.45 38.90 -22.66
CA PRO A 867 -4.14 37.97 -21.57
C PRO A 867 -3.73 36.58 -22.06
N TYR A 868 -3.41 36.41 -23.35
CA TYR A 868 -3.11 35.10 -23.94
C TYR A 868 -1.75 35.02 -24.62
N TYR A 869 -1.19 33.82 -24.65
CA TYR A 869 -0.10 33.40 -25.53
C TYR A 869 -0.63 32.48 -26.64
N SER A 870 -0.10 32.63 -27.85
CA SER A 870 -0.31 31.72 -28.97
C SER A 870 0.95 31.62 -29.83
N LEU A 871 1.01 30.60 -30.69
CA LEU A 871 2.02 30.57 -31.76
C LEU A 871 1.79 31.75 -32.72
N THR A 872 2.88 32.25 -33.29
CA THR A 872 2.84 33.27 -34.34
C THR A 872 2.45 32.63 -35.67
N ASP A 873 1.49 33.23 -36.38
CA ASP A 873 1.17 32.85 -37.75
C ASP A 873 2.19 33.49 -38.70
N GLU A 874 3.00 32.66 -39.35
CA GLU A 874 4.04 33.11 -40.29
C GLU A 874 3.45 33.96 -41.43
N ARG A 875 2.26 33.62 -41.95
CA ARG A 875 1.63 34.34 -43.06
C ARG A 875 1.11 35.69 -42.61
N GLU A 876 0.50 35.76 -41.42
CA GLU A 876 0.06 37.02 -40.81
C GLU A 876 1.27 37.95 -40.60
N LEU A 877 2.37 37.42 -40.05
CA LEU A 877 3.59 38.19 -39.80
C LEU A 877 4.25 38.66 -41.11
N ILE A 878 4.36 37.80 -42.12
CA ILE A 878 4.88 38.19 -43.44
C ILE A 878 4.05 39.33 -44.03
N SER A 879 2.71 39.20 -44.03
CA SER A 879 1.82 40.21 -44.59
C SER A 879 1.94 41.55 -43.87
N ASP A 880 2.04 41.54 -42.54
CA ASP A 880 2.22 42.76 -41.75
C ASP A 880 3.58 43.42 -42.02
N VAL A 881 4.65 42.63 -42.06
CA VAL A 881 6.00 43.12 -42.36
C VAL A 881 6.08 43.68 -43.78
N GLU A 882 5.54 43.00 -44.79
CA GLU A 882 5.53 43.47 -46.18
C GLU A 882 4.74 44.78 -46.32
N HIS A 883 3.58 44.89 -45.64
CA HIS A 883 2.80 46.12 -45.62
C HIS A 883 3.56 47.29 -45.01
N ASN A 884 4.13 47.10 -43.81
CA ASN A 884 4.86 48.14 -43.08
C ASN A 884 6.17 48.52 -43.78
N TYR A 885 6.86 47.54 -44.38
CA TYR A 885 8.07 47.78 -45.17
C TYR A 885 7.76 48.56 -46.45
N GLY A 886 6.69 48.22 -47.16
CA GLY A 886 6.23 49.00 -48.33
C GLY A 886 5.78 50.42 -47.96
N ARG A 887 5.15 50.61 -46.80
CA ARG A 887 4.85 51.95 -46.25
C ARG A 887 6.13 52.73 -45.95
N PHE A 888 7.14 52.08 -45.36
CA PHE A 888 8.45 52.67 -45.08
C PHE A 888 9.16 53.13 -46.36
N LEU A 889 9.22 52.28 -47.40
CA LEU A 889 9.85 52.63 -48.68
C LEU A 889 9.20 53.85 -49.34
N ARG A 890 7.86 53.93 -49.35
CA ARG A 890 7.11 55.09 -49.87
C ARG A 890 7.43 56.39 -49.12
N ILE A 891 7.74 56.32 -47.83
CA ILE A 891 8.19 57.49 -47.06
C ILE A 891 9.60 57.89 -47.48
N CYS A 892 10.49 56.91 -47.66
CA CYS A 892 11.87 57.17 -48.08
C CYS A 892 12.00 57.75 -49.49
N GLU A 893 10.98 57.60 -50.34
CA GLU A 893 10.96 58.15 -51.68
C GLU A 893 10.58 59.64 -51.75
N ARG A 894 9.97 60.17 -50.68
CA ARG A 894 9.55 61.57 -50.61
C ARG A 894 10.77 62.50 -50.56
N GLU A 895 10.69 63.66 -51.22
CA GLU A 895 11.82 64.61 -51.29
C GLU A 895 12.23 65.12 -49.91
N GLU A 896 11.28 65.30 -48.99
CA GLU A 896 11.57 65.77 -47.64
C GLU A 896 12.41 64.75 -46.85
N TRP A 897 12.25 63.46 -47.14
CA TRP A 897 13.06 62.40 -46.56
C TRP A 897 14.45 62.32 -47.20
N LYS A 898 14.52 62.42 -48.54
CA LYS A 898 15.79 62.40 -49.29
C LYS A 898 16.71 63.56 -48.89
N ASN A 899 16.11 64.69 -48.50
CA ASN A 899 16.82 65.90 -48.06
C ASN A 899 17.12 65.93 -46.56
N PHE A 900 16.71 64.92 -45.78
CA PHE A 900 16.97 64.84 -44.35
C PHE A 900 18.36 64.24 -44.09
N GLY A 901 19.31 65.07 -43.62
CA GLY A 901 20.73 64.70 -43.60
C GLY A 901 21.11 63.65 -42.55
N PHE A 902 20.92 63.96 -41.27
CA PHE A 902 21.45 63.15 -40.17
C PHE A 902 20.54 63.15 -38.94
N VAL A 903 20.55 62.03 -38.22
CA VAL A 903 19.95 61.90 -36.90
C VAL A 903 21.07 61.85 -35.87
N LEU A 904 21.15 62.88 -35.02
CA LEU A 904 22.06 62.93 -33.87
C LEU A 904 21.24 62.80 -32.59
N MET A 905 21.58 61.82 -31.76
CA MET A 905 20.97 61.59 -30.45
C MET A 905 22.05 61.72 -29.39
N THR A 906 21.90 62.64 -28.44
CA THR A 906 22.87 62.89 -27.36
C THR A 906 22.36 62.32 -26.03
N LYS A 907 23.29 61.81 -25.21
CA LYS A 907 23.09 61.43 -23.80
C LYS A 907 24.22 62.03 -22.95
N GLU A 908 24.10 62.01 -21.62
CA GLU A 908 25.16 62.45 -20.69
C GLU A 908 26.53 61.79 -20.93
N LYS A 909 26.56 60.53 -21.38
CA LYS A 909 27.81 59.74 -21.59
C LYS A 909 28.18 59.47 -23.06
N GLY A 910 27.56 60.14 -24.04
CA GLY A 910 27.93 59.96 -25.45
C GLY A 910 26.85 60.38 -26.46
N TYR A 911 27.10 60.10 -27.75
CA TYR A 911 26.16 60.38 -28.84
C TYR A 911 26.00 59.19 -29.79
N ARG A 912 24.83 59.07 -30.42
CA ARG A 912 24.55 58.16 -31.53
C ARG A 912 24.26 58.99 -32.78
N PHE A 913 24.87 58.64 -33.89
CA PHE A 913 24.78 59.42 -35.14
C PHE A 913 24.59 58.48 -36.32
N PHE A 914 23.54 58.65 -37.12
CA PHE A 914 23.32 57.88 -38.35
C PHE A 914 22.60 58.73 -39.41
N SER A 915 22.67 58.31 -40.68
CA SER A 915 21.87 58.91 -41.75
C SER A 915 20.63 58.06 -42.07
N PRO A 916 19.50 58.66 -42.48
CA PRO A 916 18.34 57.91 -42.96
C PRO A 916 18.65 56.90 -44.06
N THR A 917 19.62 57.23 -44.93
CA THR A 917 20.13 56.33 -45.98
C THR A 917 20.82 55.10 -45.41
N GLU A 918 21.61 55.27 -44.34
CA GLU A 918 22.26 54.16 -43.64
C GLU A 918 21.23 53.21 -43.01
N PHE A 919 20.18 53.76 -42.38
CA PHE A 919 19.10 52.96 -41.80
C PHE A 919 18.29 52.21 -42.88
N LYS A 920 17.95 52.89 -43.98
CA LYS A 920 17.28 52.28 -45.14
C LYS A 920 18.10 51.11 -45.71
N SER A 921 19.40 51.32 -45.94
CA SER A 921 20.31 50.28 -46.45
C SER A 921 20.39 49.07 -45.52
N PHE A 922 20.38 49.30 -44.21
CA PHE A 922 20.34 48.22 -43.22
C PHE A 922 19.03 47.41 -43.31
N LEU A 923 17.87 48.06 -43.37
CA LEU A 923 16.58 47.36 -43.50
C LEU A 923 16.43 46.64 -44.85
N GLU A 924 16.93 47.21 -45.94
CA GLU A 924 16.97 46.55 -47.25
C GLU A 924 17.84 45.29 -47.23
N THR A 925 18.98 45.33 -46.54
CA THR A 925 19.85 44.15 -46.39
C THR A 925 19.12 43.07 -45.61
N LEU A 926 18.48 43.42 -44.48
CA LEU A 926 17.70 42.49 -43.67
C LEU A 926 16.51 41.90 -44.44
N TYR A 927 15.80 42.72 -45.21
CA TYR A 927 14.68 42.27 -46.05
C TYR A 927 15.16 41.31 -47.15
N LYS A 928 16.29 41.60 -47.81
CA LYS A 928 16.90 40.70 -48.80
C LYS A 928 17.32 39.38 -48.16
N GLU A 929 17.93 39.40 -46.97
CA GLU A 929 18.25 38.18 -46.22
C GLU A 929 16.98 37.33 -46.00
N ILE A 930 15.87 37.94 -45.54
CA ILE A 930 14.59 37.25 -45.32
C ILE A 930 14.09 36.56 -46.60
N GLN A 931 14.14 37.25 -47.75
CA GLN A 931 13.69 36.67 -49.02
C GLN A 931 14.57 35.50 -49.48
N GLN A 932 15.88 35.53 -49.18
CA GLN A 932 16.81 34.44 -49.51
C GLN A 932 16.60 33.18 -48.68
N ILE A 933 16.17 33.34 -47.41
CA ILE A 933 15.96 32.22 -46.49
C ILE A 933 14.50 31.73 -46.43
N LYS A 934 13.59 32.41 -47.13
CA LYS A 934 12.16 32.09 -47.18
C LYS A 934 11.97 30.64 -47.68
N GLY A 935 11.26 29.82 -46.90
CA GLY A 935 11.00 28.42 -47.23
C GLY A 935 12.11 27.43 -46.87
N LEU A 936 13.20 27.87 -46.20
CA LEU A 936 14.26 26.98 -45.71
C LEU A 936 14.03 26.55 -44.24
N GLU A 937 14.22 27.47 -43.30
CA GLU A 937 14.17 27.19 -41.86
C GLU A 937 13.21 28.16 -41.15
N ASN A 938 12.09 27.62 -40.65
CA ASN A 938 10.95 28.42 -40.20
C ASN A 938 11.29 29.33 -39.00
N GLU A 939 12.04 28.82 -38.01
CA GLU A 939 12.44 29.61 -36.83
C GLU A 939 13.35 30.80 -37.19
N LEU A 940 14.27 30.59 -38.13
CA LEU A 940 15.17 31.65 -38.60
C LEU A 940 14.40 32.73 -39.38
N VAL A 941 13.45 32.32 -40.22
CA VAL A 941 12.56 33.24 -40.95
C VAL A 941 11.73 34.08 -39.98
N LEU A 942 11.06 33.45 -39.00
CA LEU A 942 10.26 34.13 -37.98
C LEU A 942 11.08 35.10 -37.14
N GLN A 943 12.29 34.72 -36.74
CA GLN A 943 13.20 35.59 -35.99
C GLN A 943 13.56 36.84 -36.79
N LYS A 944 13.92 36.69 -38.06
CA LYS A 944 14.31 37.81 -38.93
C LYS A 944 13.12 38.71 -39.26
N LEU A 945 11.95 38.14 -39.51
CA LEU A 945 10.70 38.89 -39.69
C LEU A 945 10.35 39.68 -38.42
N SER A 946 10.43 39.07 -37.24
CA SER A 946 10.20 39.73 -35.94
C SER A 946 11.18 40.87 -35.69
N LEU A 947 12.46 40.70 -36.02
CA LEU A 947 13.46 41.76 -35.92
C LEU A 947 13.13 42.93 -36.87
N LEU A 948 12.79 42.64 -38.13
CA LEU A 948 12.42 43.66 -39.11
C LEU A 948 11.15 44.41 -38.68
N GLN A 949 10.13 43.68 -38.20
CA GLN A 949 8.89 44.25 -37.67
C GLN A 949 9.18 45.22 -36.53
N LYS A 950 9.98 44.82 -35.53
CA LYS A 950 10.35 45.67 -34.39
C LYS A 950 11.10 46.94 -34.83
N LEU A 951 12.01 46.84 -35.79
CA LEU A 951 12.73 48.00 -36.32
C LEU A 951 11.82 48.95 -37.10
N LEU A 952 10.87 48.41 -37.87
CA LEU A 952 9.84 49.20 -38.57
C LEU A 952 8.89 49.87 -37.58
N SER A 953 8.43 49.15 -36.55
CA SER A 953 7.60 49.73 -35.49
C SER A 953 8.34 50.85 -34.76
N HIS A 954 9.61 50.63 -34.38
CA HIS A 954 10.46 51.67 -33.79
C HIS A 954 10.58 52.90 -34.69
N PHE A 955 10.77 52.67 -35.99
CA PHE A 955 10.79 53.74 -36.97
C PHE A 955 9.49 54.55 -36.97
N PHE A 956 8.34 53.89 -37.07
CA PHE A 956 7.05 54.58 -37.15
C PHE A 956 6.63 55.25 -35.85
N GLU A 957 6.97 54.67 -34.69
CA GLU A 957 6.60 55.21 -33.38
C GLU A 957 7.53 56.32 -32.90
N GLU A 958 8.85 56.20 -33.14
CA GLU A 958 9.84 57.11 -32.55
C GLU A 958 10.44 58.07 -33.58
N TYR A 959 10.88 57.58 -34.74
CA TYR A 959 11.63 58.41 -35.70
C TYR A 959 10.75 59.19 -36.65
N TYR A 960 9.75 58.54 -37.23
CA TYR A 960 8.88 59.16 -38.23
C TYR A 960 8.19 60.43 -37.71
N PRO A 961 7.65 60.48 -36.46
CA PRO A 961 7.06 61.70 -35.91
C PRO A 961 8.09 62.81 -35.72
N LEU A 962 9.29 62.50 -35.22
CA LEU A 962 10.35 63.49 -35.00
C LEU A 962 10.87 64.08 -36.31
N ILE A 963 11.03 63.24 -37.33
CA ILE A 963 11.49 63.70 -38.64
C ILE A 963 10.42 64.56 -39.29
N LYS A 964 9.14 64.18 -39.17
CA LYS A 964 8.03 65.01 -39.63
C LYS A 964 7.99 66.38 -38.93
N GLN A 965 8.11 66.41 -37.61
CA GLN A 965 8.20 67.66 -36.83
C GLN A 965 9.38 68.53 -37.24
N ALA A 966 10.55 67.93 -37.47
CA ALA A 966 11.74 68.66 -37.89
C ALA A 966 11.59 69.26 -39.31
N ILE A 967 10.89 68.57 -40.22
CA ILE A 967 10.56 69.08 -41.55
C ILE A 967 9.56 70.24 -41.44
N GLU A 968 8.50 70.11 -40.63
CA GLU A 968 7.52 71.19 -40.39
C GLU A 968 8.20 72.43 -39.75
N ALA A 969 9.08 72.22 -38.78
CA ALA A 969 9.85 73.29 -38.14
C ALA A 969 10.85 73.96 -39.09
N LYS A 970 11.42 73.21 -40.05
CA LYS A 970 12.24 73.79 -41.11
C LYS A 970 11.43 74.80 -41.92
N ASP A 971 10.21 74.47 -42.33
CA ASP A 971 9.38 75.37 -43.12
C ASP A 971 8.99 76.64 -42.34
N GLU A 972 8.74 76.53 -41.03
CA GLU A 972 8.57 77.68 -40.12
C GLU A 972 9.85 78.52 -39.96
N ILE A 973 11.02 77.90 -39.78
CA ILE A 973 12.30 78.63 -39.63
C ILE A 973 12.69 79.30 -40.94
N PHE A 974 12.52 78.63 -42.09
CA PHE A 974 12.80 79.20 -43.41
C PHE A 974 11.84 80.34 -43.75
N SER A 975 10.56 80.26 -43.36
CA SER A 975 9.62 81.38 -43.52
C SER A 975 9.97 82.56 -42.61
N LYS A 976 10.36 82.33 -41.34
CA LYS A 976 10.88 83.39 -40.44
C LYS A 976 12.19 84.01 -40.93
N MET A 977 13.12 83.21 -41.46
CA MET A 977 14.38 83.71 -42.03
C MET A 977 14.18 84.50 -43.33
N LYS A 978 13.16 84.17 -44.14
CA LYS A 978 12.76 84.99 -45.30
C LYS A 978 12.19 86.34 -44.86
N ASN A 979 11.37 86.38 -43.81
CA ASN A 979 10.82 87.61 -43.26
C ASN A 979 11.85 88.50 -42.53
N LEU A 980 12.99 87.96 -42.12
CA LEU A 980 14.14 88.72 -41.56
C LEU A 980 15.07 89.31 -42.64
N ARG A 981 14.85 88.99 -43.92
CA ARG A 981 15.62 89.48 -45.08
C ARG A 981 14.88 90.52 -45.94
N THR A 982 13.64 90.85 -45.58
CA THR A 982 12.89 92.04 -46.01
C THR A 982 12.86 93.01 -44.85
#